data_AF-A0A6A8LP71-F1
#
_entry.id   AF-A0A6A8LP71-F1
#
_cell.length_a   1.000
_cell.length_b   1.000
_cell.length_c   1.000
_cell.angle_alpha   90.00
_cell.angle_beta   90.00
_cell.angle_gamma   90.00
#
_symmetry.space_group_name_H-M   'P 1'
#
loop_
_entity.id
_entity.type
_entity.pdbx_description
1 polymer ?
#
loop_
_entity_poly.entity_id
_entity_poly.type
_entity_poly.pdbx_seq_one_letter_code
_entity_poly.pdbx_strand_id
1 'polypeptide(L)'
;NDKKILGCLIFLSLFQKGLGRMKFAQLVDIKTRAVQKFFGQMPLLKTEVSRWEKQKQTVVFLINDRERLEKVSQTLDDFEIKSIITDKNAIQVGVTQVVQGFLNEGFEIPKDKLVILTENELFSNVKKKQPRRLTMNNAERLKSYTELKKGDYVVHVNHGIGRYMGMQTLEVGGHHHDYMTILYQDDAKLFIPVSQLDKIQKYVSSESKTPRVNKLGGSEWAKTKRRVANKIEDIADELVDLYAKREAEKGYAFTPDDSYQKEFEDAFPYTETPDQLRSAKEIKQDMEKTKPMDRLLIGDVGYGKTEVALRAAFKAVQDGKQVAFLAPTTVLAQQHYETMEQRFENFPVEIGILSRFNTAKEIKETIENLETGKLDIVVGTHRLLSKDVKFADLGLLIIDEEQRFGVKHKERLKELKTSVDVLTLTATPIPRTLNMSMLGVRDLSVIETAPMNRYPIQTYVIEKNYGVIVDGIKREIERGGQVFYLHNRVDDIEKVASELESLVPEAKVAYIHGRMTETQLENILIDFIDGEYDVLVTTTIIETGVDIPNVNTLFVDNADRMGLSQLYQLRGRVGRSNRIAYAYFMYQPNKVLTEVAEKRLEAIKDFTELGSGFKIAMRDLSIRGAGNLLGKQQHGFIDSVGYDLYTQMLNDAVAKKRGKEIKVKTDAELNLDLEAYLPADYITDPKQKVEIYKRIHQFENEDQYIEVQDDLIDRFGEYPIEVHNLLEVGLLKMYADASLVDSISQNKKTIEIELSDKLNGKLDIKDVFKVLSVTKFSTTLGNKNQKIQIKLNIQPGMESNQILEELKKLLKELAKMVDVTMDKSA
;
A
#
# COMPACT_ATOMS: atom_id res chain seq x y z
N ASN A 1 -8.50 -54.11 16.65
CA ASN A 1 -7.70 -53.31 15.70
C ASN A 1 -7.68 -54.02 14.37
N ASP A 2 -7.62 -53.25 13.28
CA ASP A 2 -7.64 -53.66 11.87
C ASP A 2 -9.02 -53.81 11.22
N LYS A 3 -9.68 -52.66 11.01
CA LYS A 3 -10.63 -52.52 9.90
C LYS A 3 -9.83 -52.50 8.59
N LYS A 4 -9.85 -53.59 7.82
CA LYS A 4 -9.35 -53.60 6.44
C LYS A 4 -10.29 -52.78 5.56
N ILE A 5 -9.75 -51.77 4.90
CA ILE A 5 -10.44 -50.98 3.87
C ILE A 5 -10.59 -51.90 2.64
N LEU A 6 -11.83 -52.08 2.17
CA LEU A 6 -12.21 -53.02 1.10
C LEU A 6 -12.10 -52.42 -0.33
N GLY A 7 -11.29 -51.38 -0.54
CA GLY A 7 -11.07 -50.78 -1.86
C GLY A 7 -9.85 -49.88 -1.94
N CYS A 8 -9.29 -49.71 -3.15
CA CYS A 8 -8.23 -48.74 -3.43
C CYS A 8 -8.77 -47.31 -3.23
N LEU A 9 -8.47 -46.70 -2.09
CA LEU A 9 -8.72 -45.28 -1.85
C LEU A 9 -7.49 -44.47 -2.24
N ILE A 10 -7.67 -43.50 -3.14
CA ILE A 10 -6.64 -42.54 -3.52
C ILE A 10 -6.82 -41.29 -2.66
N PHE A 11 -5.75 -40.85 -2.00
CA PHE A 11 -5.73 -39.61 -1.21
C PHE A 11 -4.86 -38.59 -1.93
N LEU A 12 -5.41 -37.42 -2.22
CA LEU A 12 -4.68 -36.29 -2.80
C LEU A 12 -4.39 -35.28 -1.69
N SER A 13 -3.12 -34.93 -1.48
CA SER A 13 -2.70 -33.94 -0.49
C SER A 13 -1.59 -33.07 -1.05
N LEU A 14 -1.65 -31.76 -0.79
CA LEU A 14 -0.63 -30.79 -1.18
C LEU A 14 0.63 -30.87 -0.30
N PHE A 15 0.49 -31.39 0.93
CA PHE A 15 1.59 -31.55 1.87
C PHE A 15 1.65 -32.99 2.40
N GLN A 16 2.86 -33.53 2.56
CA GLN A 16 3.06 -34.85 3.19
C GLN A 16 2.57 -34.89 4.65
N LYS A 17 2.54 -33.74 5.34
CA LYS A 17 2.02 -33.62 6.70
C LYS A 17 0.51 -33.43 6.69
N GLY A 18 -0.24 -34.44 7.14
CA GLY A 18 -1.68 -34.30 7.34
C GLY A 18 -2.48 -35.59 7.52
N LEU A 19 -1.92 -36.75 7.17
CA LEU A 19 -2.71 -38.00 7.06
C LEU A 19 -2.64 -38.93 8.29
N GLY A 20 -2.21 -38.43 9.46
CA GLY A 20 -2.31 -39.14 10.74
C GLY A 20 -1.58 -40.49 10.81
N ARG A 21 -2.14 -41.47 11.54
CA ARG A 21 -1.57 -42.84 11.75
C ARG A 21 -1.94 -43.83 10.63
N MET A 22 -2.14 -43.36 9.41
CA MET A 22 -2.47 -44.24 8.27
C MET A 22 -1.21 -44.75 7.58
N LYS A 23 -1.17 -46.05 7.27
CA LYS A 23 -0.12 -46.65 6.43
C LYS A 23 -0.62 -46.70 4.98
N PHE A 24 0.09 -46.00 4.09
CA PHE A 24 -0.18 -46.01 2.65
C PHE A 24 0.56 -47.17 1.98
N ALA A 25 -0.12 -47.85 1.05
CA ALA A 25 0.49 -48.92 0.26
C ALA A 25 1.49 -48.38 -0.78
N GLN A 26 1.22 -47.19 -1.31
CA GLN A 26 2.08 -46.50 -2.26
C GLN A 26 1.96 -45.00 -2.06
N LEU A 27 3.07 -44.29 -2.22
CA LEU A 27 3.15 -42.83 -2.19
C LEU A 27 3.70 -42.36 -3.54
N VAL A 28 2.94 -41.53 -4.25
CA VAL A 28 3.33 -40.99 -5.55
C VAL A 28 3.47 -39.48 -5.42
N ASP A 29 4.68 -38.98 -5.63
CA ASP A 29 5.00 -37.55 -5.59
C ASP A 29 4.92 -36.94 -7.00
N ILE A 30 3.90 -36.10 -7.21
CA ILE A 30 3.68 -35.34 -8.45
C ILE A 30 4.25 -33.95 -8.25
N LYS A 31 5.41 -33.71 -8.87
CA LYS A 31 6.05 -32.39 -8.86
C LYS A 31 5.41 -31.52 -9.94
N THR A 32 4.74 -30.46 -9.53
CA THR A 32 4.19 -29.44 -10.43
C THR A 32 4.94 -28.12 -10.27
N ARG A 33 4.93 -27.30 -11.31
CA ARG A 33 5.41 -25.90 -11.29
C ARG A 33 4.28 -25.00 -11.78
N ALA A 34 4.12 -23.84 -11.16
CA ALA A 34 3.22 -22.82 -11.70
C ALA A 34 3.79 -22.30 -13.03
N VAL A 35 2.93 -22.14 -14.03
CA VAL A 35 3.37 -21.60 -15.33
C VAL A 35 3.36 -20.07 -15.25
N GLN A 36 4.24 -19.45 -16.04
CA GLN A 36 4.32 -18.01 -16.13
C GLN A 36 3.03 -17.40 -16.73
N LYS A 37 2.63 -16.23 -16.22
CA LYS A 37 1.61 -15.39 -16.83
C LYS A 37 2.24 -14.48 -17.89
N PHE A 38 1.65 -14.45 -19.08
CA PHE A 38 2.17 -13.75 -20.27
C PHE A 38 1.52 -12.38 -20.51
N PHE A 39 0.34 -12.12 -19.93
CA PHE A 39 -0.34 -10.81 -20.00
C PHE A 39 -0.50 -10.24 -21.43
N GLY A 40 -0.76 -11.10 -22.41
CA GLY A 40 -0.90 -10.72 -23.82
C GLY A 40 0.42 -10.50 -24.57
N GLN A 41 1.58 -10.73 -23.94
CA GLN A 41 2.89 -10.64 -24.61
C GLN A 41 3.16 -11.86 -25.49
N MET A 42 2.59 -11.84 -26.69
CA MET A 42 2.78 -12.92 -27.68
C MET A 42 4.24 -13.15 -28.08
N PRO A 43 5.13 -12.14 -28.19
CA PRO A 43 6.55 -12.40 -28.43
C PRO A 43 7.23 -13.20 -27.33
N LEU A 44 6.87 -12.96 -26.06
CA LEU A 44 7.41 -13.73 -24.93
C LEU A 44 6.83 -15.15 -24.93
N LEU A 45 5.54 -15.28 -25.20
CA LEU A 45 4.89 -16.58 -25.34
C LEU A 45 5.56 -17.41 -26.44
N LYS A 46 5.89 -16.80 -27.58
CA LYS A 46 6.60 -17.44 -28.69
C LYS A 46 7.95 -17.98 -28.23
N THR A 47 8.74 -17.19 -27.50
CA THR A 47 10.04 -17.63 -26.99
C THR A 47 9.91 -18.84 -26.06
N GLU A 48 8.95 -18.81 -25.12
CA GLU A 48 8.71 -19.94 -24.21
C GLU A 48 8.17 -21.18 -24.93
N VAL A 49 7.21 -21.02 -25.84
CA VAL A 49 6.69 -22.14 -26.64
C VAL A 49 7.78 -22.75 -27.49
N SER A 50 8.61 -21.94 -28.15
CA SER A 50 9.77 -22.42 -28.91
C SER A 50 10.75 -23.20 -28.03
N ARG A 51 10.95 -22.76 -26.77
CA ARG A 51 11.77 -23.47 -25.79
C ARG A 51 11.16 -24.81 -25.41
N TRP A 52 9.86 -24.85 -25.11
CA TRP A 52 9.14 -26.08 -24.78
C TRP A 52 9.12 -27.07 -25.95
N GLU A 53 8.95 -26.58 -27.18
CA GLU A 53 9.05 -27.38 -28.41
C GLU A 53 10.45 -27.96 -28.60
N LYS A 54 11.52 -27.16 -28.42
CA LYS A 54 12.91 -27.65 -28.43
C LYS A 54 13.16 -28.73 -27.38
N GLN A 55 12.49 -28.65 -26.22
CA GLN A 55 12.57 -29.64 -25.14
C GLN A 55 11.64 -30.85 -25.35
N LYS A 56 10.88 -30.88 -26.45
CA LYS A 56 9.88 -31.89 -26.80
C LYS A 56 8.80 -32.02 -25.70
N GLN A 57 8.37 -30.90 -25.14
CA GLN A 57 7.25 -30.84 -24.21
C GLN A 57 5.91 -30.75 -24.96
N THR A 58 4.84 -31.22 -24.33
CA THR A 58 3.47 -31.10 -24.80
C THR A 58 2.88 -29.82 -24.25
N VAL A 59 2.48 -28.88 -25.10
CA VAL A 59 1.94 -27.57 -24.69
C VAL A 59 0.45 -27.55 -25.01
N VAL A 60 -0.39 -27.33 -23.99
CA VAL A 60 -1.84 -27.32 -24.13
C VAL A 60 -2.39 -25.96 -23.70
N PHE A 61 -2.96 -25.23 -24.65
CA PHE A 61 -3.73 -24.01 -24.39
C PHE A 61 -5.20 -24.37 -24.16
N LEU A 62 -5.68 -24.18 -22.93
CA LEU A 62 -7.07 -24.39 -22.54
C LEU A 62 -7.87 -23.10 -22.68
N ILE A 63 -8.87 -23.15 -23.56
CA ILE A 63 -9.78 -22.05 -23.87
C ILE A 63 -11.20 -22.43 -23.46
N ASN A 64 -11.88 -21.54 -22.74
CA ASN A 64 -13.16 -21.83 -22.12
C ASN A 64 -14.28 -21.94 -23.17
N ASP A 65 -14.27 -20.99 -24.09
CA ASP A 65 -15.31 -20.84 -25.11
C ASP A 65 -14.87 -21.43 -26.46
N ARG A 66 -15.77 -22.20 -27.06
CA ARG A 66 -15.55 -22.82 -28.37
C ARG A 66 -15.41 -21.78 -29.47
N GLU A 67 -16.15 -20.67 -29.38
CA GLU A 67 -16.06 -19.58 -30.37
C GLU A 67 -14.74 -18.80 -30.30
N ARG A 68 -14.00 -18.91 -29.19
CA ARG A 68 -12.67 -18.30 -29.01
C ARG A 68 -11.52 -19.19 -29.45
N LEU A 69 -11.71 -20.50 -29.56
CA LEU A 69 -10.64 -21.44 -29.97
C LEU A 69 -10.01 -21.03 -31.30
N GLU A 70 -10.83 -20.75 -32.30
CA GLU A 70 -10.38 -20.38 -33.64
C GLU A 70 -9.62 -19.04 -33.61
N LYS A 71 -10.12 -18.06 -32.86
CA LYS A 71 -9.47 -16.75 -32.71
C LYS A 71 -8.10 -16.85 -32.03
N VAL A 72 -8.00 -17.67 -30.98
CA VAL A 72 -6.73 -17.88 -30.26
C VAL A 72 -5.75 -18.65 -31.13
N SER A 73 -6.19 -19.70 -31.83
CA SER A 73 -5.35 -20.44 -32.77
C SER A 73 -4.82 -19.52 -33.87
N GLN A 74 -5.68 -18.67 -34.45
CA GLN A 74 -5.27 -17.70 -35.46
C GLN A 74 -4.29 -16.66 -34.91
N THR A 75 -4.53 -16.17 -33.69
CA THR A 75 -3.59 -15.25 -33.02
C THR A 75 -2.23 -15.93 -32.80
N LEU A 76 -2.20 -17.19 -32.38
CA LEU A 76 -0.94 -17.92 -32.21
C LEU A 76 -0.19 -18.06 -33.54
N ASP A 77 -0.90 -18.40 -34.63
CA ASP A 77 -0.33 -18.49 -35.97
C ASP A 77 0.22 -17.15 -36.48
N ASP A 78 -0.46 -16.03 -36.21
CA ASP A 78 0.00 -14.67 -36.57
C ASP A 78 1.34 -14.31 -35.91
N PHE A 79 1.64 -14.88 -34.74
CA PHE A 79 2.92 -14.74 -34.04
C PHE A 79 3.91 -15.88 -34.33
N GLU A 80 3.64 -16.68 -35.37
CA GLU A 80 4.43 -17.85 -35.81
C GLU A 80 4.50 -18.98 -34.78
N ILE A 81 3.51 -19.09 -33.88
CA ILE A 81 3.36 -20.20 -32.95
C ILE A 81 2.40 -21.21 -33.56
N LYS A 82 2.95 -22.27 -34.19
CA LYS A 82 2.13 -23.29 -34.85
C LYS A 82 1.39 -24.11 -33.80
N SER A 83 0.06 -24.13 -33.87
CA SER A 83 -0.76 -24.92 -32.96
C SER A 83 -1.84 -25.71 -33.70
N ILE A 84 -2.23 -26.86 -33.14
CA ILE A 84 -3.36 -27.66 -33.66
C ILE A 84 -4.54 -27.61 -32.69
N ILE A 85 -5.77 -27.60 -33.20
CA ILE A 85 -6.96 -27.70 -32.36
C ILE A 85 -7.25 -29.18 -32.12
N THR A 86 -7.28 -29.60 -30.84
CA THR A 86 -7.56 -31.00 -30.45
C THR A 86 -8.64 -31.08 -29.37
N ASP A 87 -9.23 -32.27 -29.21
CA ASP A 87 -10.20 -32.55 -28.16
C ASP A 87 -9.51 -32.97 -26.85
N LYS A 88 -10.17 -32.78 -25.70
CA LYS A 88 -9.67 -33.20 -24.37
C LYS A 88 -9.28 -34.68 -24.32
N ASN A 89 -9.96 -35.52 -25.10
CA ASN A 89 -9.70 -36.96 -25.14
C ASN A 89 -8.64 -37.37 -26.18
N ALA A 90 -8.08 -36.43 -26.94
CA ALA A 90 -7.19 -36.69 -28.07
C ALA A 90 -5.93 -35.79 -28.06
N ILE A 91 -5.35 -35.58 -26.87
CA ILE A 91 -4.12 -34.81 -26.68
C ILE A 91 -2.94 -35.52 -27.36
N GLN A 92 -2.22 -34.81 -28.23
CA GLN A 92 -1.04 -35.34 -28.93
C GLN A 92 0.25 -34.98 -28.17
N VAL A 93 1.11 -35.97 -27.95
CA VAL A 93 2.34 -35.81 -27.17
C VAL A 93 3.40 -35.06 -27.97
N GLY A 94 4.03 -34.06 -27.34
CA GLY A 94 5.13 -33.28 -27.92
C GLY A 94 4.70 -32.24 -28.96
N VAL A 95 3.41 -31.92 -28.99
CA VAL A 95 2.82 -30.95 -29.93
C VAL A 95 2.20 -29.79 -29.15
N THR A 96 2.27 -28.60 -29.73
CA THR A 96 1.58 -27.40 -29.26
C THR A 96 0.13 -27.43 -29.76
N GLN A 97 -0.83 -27.39 -28.86
CA GLN A 97 -2.24 -27.59 -29.21
C GLN A 97 -3.19 -26.72 -28.38
N VAL A 98 -4.33 -26.38 -28.98
CA VAL A 98 -5.41 -25.61 -28.36
C VAL A 98 -6.59 -26.54 -28.13
N VAL A 99 -7.07 -26.60 -26.89
CA VAL A 99 -8.10 -27.53 -26.43
C VAL A 99 -9.21 -26.76 -25.72
N GLN A 100 -10.46 -27.11 -25.99
CA GLN A 100 -11.57 -26.56 -25.23
C GLN A 100 -11.50 -27.06 -23.79
N GLY A 101 -11.56 -26.19 -22.79
CA GLY A 101 -11.61 -26.59 -21.39
C GLY A 101 -11.41 -25.44 -20.42
N PHE A 102 -11.70 -25.70 -19.15
CA PHE A 102 -11.61 -24.71 -18.09
C PHE A 102 -10.74 -25.24 -16.96
N LEU A 103 -9.77 -24.42 -16.56
CA LEU A 103 -9.02 -24.52 -15.32
C LEU A 103 -8.80 -23.10 -14.79
N ASN A 104 -8.68 -22.97 -13.47
CA ASN A 104 -8.45 -21.65 -12.86
C ASN A 104 -7.04 -21.11 -13.14
N GLU A 105 -6.05 -22.00 -13.16
CA GLU A 105 -4.63 -21.63 -13.36
C GLU A 105 -3.91 -22.71 -14.19
N GLY A 106 -2.89 -22.27 -14.93
CA GLY A 106 -1.98 -23.12 -15.69
C GLY A 106 -0.87 -23.72 -14.82
N PHE A 107 -0.37 -24.90 -15.21
CA PHE A 107 0.70 -25.61 -14.51
C PHE A 107 1.57 -26.43 -15.46
N GLU A 108 2.80 -26.69 -15.05
CA GLU A 108 3.76 -27.57 -15.71
C GLU A 108 3.99 -28.81 -14.84
N ILE A 109 4.05 -29.98 -15.48
CA ILE A 109 4.52 -31.24 -14.88
C ILE A 109 5.84 -31.62 -15.57
N PRO A 110 7.01 -31.26 -14.99
CA PRO A 110 8.29 -31.45 -15.66
C PRO A 110 8.63 -32.92 -15.94
N LYS A 111 8.20 -33.84 -15.08
CA LYS A 111 8.44 -35.29 -15.25
C LYS A 111 7.74 -35.84 -16.49
N ASP A 112 6.52 -35.38 -16.74
CA ASP A 112 5.68 -35.86 -17.84
C ASP A 112 5.77 -34.94 -19.07
N LYS A 113 6.64 -33.91 -19.02
CA LYS A 113 6.85 -32.93 -20.09
C LYS A 113 5.55 -32.29 -20.56
N LEU A 114 4.66 -31.95 -19.63
CA LEU A 114 3.35 -31.36 -19.92
C LEU A 114 3.31 -29.92 -19.41
N VAL A 115 2.88 -29.00 -20.26
CA VAL A 115 2.62 -27.59 -19.94
C VAL A 115 1.17 -27.28 -20.28
N ILE A 116 0.42 -26.78 -19.29
CA ILE A 116 -0.96 -26.34 -19.48
C ILE A 116 -1.04 -24.84 -19.22
N LEU A 117 -1.61 -24.12 -20.19
CA LEU A 117 -1.84 -22.67 -20.15
C LEU A 117 -3.34 -22.40 -20.28
N THR A 118 -3.89 -21.54 -19.46
CA THR A 118 -5.30 -21.12 -19.55
C THR A 118 -5.40 -19.70 -20.13
N GLU A 119 -6.61 -19.25 -20.43
CA GLU A 119 -6.87 -17.85 -20.81
C GLU A 119 -6.31 -16.84 -19.78
N ASN A 120 -6.25 -17.21 -18.50
CA ASN A 120 -5.72 -16.34 -17.45
C ASN A 120 -4.22 -16.08 -17.62
N GLU A 121 -3.43 -17.09 -17.99
CA GLU A 121 -2.01 -16.89 -18.27
C GLU A 121 -1.79 -16.11 -19.57
N LEU A 122 -2.62 -16.35 -20.59
CA LEU A 122 -2.44 -15.80 -21.93
C LEU A 122 -2.87 -14.34 -22.06
N PHE A 123 -4.04 -13.98 -21.55
CA PHE A 123 -4.77 -12.77 -21.98
C PHE A 123 -5.24 -11.90 -20.83
N SER A 124 -4.60 -11.90 -19.65
CA SER A 124 -5.02 -11.10 -18.49
C SER A 124 -4.97 -9.57 -18.72
N ASN A 125 -5.82 -9.06 -19.61
CA ASN A 125 -6.63 -7.86 -19.49
C ASN A 125 -7.87 -8.28 -18.70
N VAL A 126 -7.73 -8.36 -17.38
CA VAL A 126 -8.88 -7.96 -16.57
C VAL A 126 -9.09 -6.50 -16.95
N LYS A 127 -10.18 -6.18 -17.67
CA LYS A 127 -10.67 -4.81 -17.72
C LYS A 127 -10.97 -4.44 -16.27
N LYS A 128 -9.97 -3.97 -15.53
CA LYS A 128 -10.19 -3.28 -14.27
C LYS A 128 -10.99 -2.07 -14.67
N LYS A 129 -12.31 -2.11 -14.45
CA LYS A 129 -13.09 -0.87 -14.27
C LYS A 129 -12.23 -0.01 -13.36
N GLN A 130 -11.92 1.21 -13.80
CA GLN A 130 -11.18 2.15 -12.96
C GLN A 130 -11.84 2.12 -11.58
N PRO A 131 -11.13 1.77 -10.50
CA PRO A 131 -11.72 1.86 -9.18
C PRO A 131 -12.18 3.31 -9.04
N ARG A 132 -13.51 3.49 -8.91
CA ARG A 132 -14.09 4.82 -8.68
C ARG A 132 -13.34 5.41 -7.48
N ARG A 133 -12.96 6.68 -7.62
CA ARG A 133 -12.14 7.40 -6.65
C ARG A 133 -12.71 7.22 -5.24
N LEU A 134 -12.01 6.44 -4.43
CA LEU A 134 -12.13 6.50 -2.98
C LEU A 134 -11.55 7.86 -2.56
N THR A 135 -12.41 8.83 -2.29
CA THR A 135 -12.04 10.04 -1.55
C THR A 135 -11.87 9.69 -0.07
N MET A 136 -11.06 8.69 0.23
CA MET A 136 -10.71 8.35 1.61
C MET A 136 -9.48 9.14 2.05
N ASN A 137 -9.59 9.71 3.24
CA ASN A 137 -8.50 10.42 3.91
C ASN A 137 -7.32 9.46 4.16
N ASN A 138 -6.08 9.96 4.11
CA ASN A 138 -4.86 9.13 4.26
C ASN A 138 -4.90 8.28 5.54
N ALA A 139 -5.52 8.79 6.61
CA ALA A 139 -5.69 8.11 7.90
C ALA A 139 -6.67 6.92 7.89
N GLU A 140 -7.67 6.90 7.01
CA GLU A 140 -8.66 5.80 6.92
C GLU A 140 -8.14 4.64 6.10
N ARG A 141 -7.33 4.95 5.07
CA ARG A 141 -6.59 3.96 4.28
C ARG A 141 -5.81 3.02 5.20
N LEU A 142 -5.14 3.56 6.24
CA LEU A 142 -4.37 2.82 7.26
C LEU A 142 -5.14 1.69 7.97
N LYS A 143 -6.43 1.85 8.25
CA LYS A 143 -7.21 0.92 9.09
C LYS A 143 -7.56 -0.40 8.38
N SER A 144 -7.52 -0.43 7.04
CA SER A 144 -7.90 -1.59 6.21
C SER A 144 -6.77 -2.63 6.06
N TYR A 145 -5.51 -2.25 6.31
CA TYR A 145 -4.35 -3.02 5.82
C TYR A 145 -3.88 -4.20 6.68
N THR A 146 -4.50 -4.48 7.83
CA THR A 146 -4.03 -5.56 8.71
C THR A 146 -5.07 -6.66 8.85
N GLU A 147 -4.95 -7.68 8.00
CA GLU A 147 -5.79 -8.88 8.09
C GLU A 147 -5.68 -9.54 9.46
N LEU A 148 -6.82 -9.86 10.07
CA LEU A 148 -6.90 -10.50 11.39
C LEU A 148 -7.01 -12.02 11.22
N LYS A 149 -6.04 -12.79 11.71
CA LYS A 149 -6.07 -14.27 11.71
C LYS A 149 -6.35 -14.79 13.13
N LYS A 150 -7.07 -15.91 13.24
CA LYS A 150 -7.29 -16.58 14.54
C LYS A 150 -5.94 -16.83 15.22
N GLY A 151 -5.83 -16.39 16.47
CA GLY A 151 -4.61 -16.47 17.26
C GLY A 151 -3.78 -15.19 17.28
N ASP A 152 -4.08 -14.20 16.44
CA ASP A 152 -3.43 -12.88 16.47
C ASP A 152 -3.72 -12.13 17.77
N TYR A 153 -2.81 -11.25 18.17
CA TYR A 153 -3.03 -10.33 19.28
C TYR A 153 -3.78 -9.09 18.79
N VAL A 154 -4.71 -8.62 19.62
CA VAL A 154 -5.56 -7.46 19.34
C VAL A 154 -5.61 -6.55 20.56
N VAL A 155 -5.73 -5.26 20.32
CA VAL A 155 -5.91 -4.24 21.35
C VAL A 155 -7.37 -3.81 21.37
N HIS A 156 -8.04 -4.00 22.49
CA HIS A 156 -9.32 -3.35 22.77
C HIS A 156 -9.07 -2.04 23.52
N VAL A 157 -9.63 -0.92 23.05
CA VAL A 157 -9.40 0.43 23.61
C VAL A 157 -9.64 0.50 25.13
N ASN A 158 -10.62 -0.27 25.65
CA ASN A 158 -10.99 -0.28 27.07
C ASN A 158 -10.43 -1.44 27.89
N HIS A 159 -10.07 -2.56 27.26
CA HIS A 159 -9.77 -3.81 27.97
C HIS A 159 -8.32 -4.28 27.78
N GLY A 160 -7.59 -3.68 26.85
CA GLY A 160 -6.18 -3.94 26.60
C GLY A 160 -5.93 -5.05 25.59
N ILE A 161 -4.75 -5.65 25.68
CA ILE A 161 -4.25 -6.64 24.74
C ILE A 161 -4.86 -8.01 25.06
N GLY A 162 -5.51 -8.60 24.06
CA GLY A 162 -6.09 -9.94 24.08
C GLY A 162 -5.73 -10.74 22.83
N ARG A 163 -6.14 -12.01 22.78
CA ARG A 163 -5.92 -12.91 21.65
C ARG A 163 -7.22 -13.14 20.90
N TYR A 164 -7.24 -12.88 19.60
CA TYR A 164 -8.42 -13.07 18.76
C TYR A 164 -8.71 -14.57 18.54
N MET A 165 -9.96 -14.99 18.81
CA MET A 165 -10.40 -16.39 18.70
C MET A 165 -11.29 -16.66 17.48
N GLY A 166 -11.75 -15.62 16.77
CA GLY A 166 -12.69 -15.73 15.66
C GLY A 166 -13.98 -14.95 15.88
N MET A 167 -14.86 -15.02 14.87
CA MET A 167 -16.26 -14.63 15.00
C MET A 167 -17.11 -15.83 15.41
N GLN A 168 -18.15 -15.57 16.20
CA GLN A 168 -19.16 -16.53 16.63
C GLN A 168 -20.53 -15.88 16.56
N THR A 169 -21.49 -16.54 15.94
CA THR A 169 -22.89 -16.13 15.98
C THR A 169 -23.50 -16.64 17.28
N LEU A 170 -24.03 -15.74 18.09
CA LEU A 170 -24.73 -16.04 19.34
C LEU A 170 -26.20 -15.63 19.20
N GLU A 171 -27.08 -16.41 19.80
CA GLU A 171 -28.50 -16.08 19.88
C GLU A 171 -28.76 -15.31 21.17
N VAL A 172 -29.19 -14.05 21.05
CA VAL A 172 -29.52 -13.18 22.19
C VAL A 172 -30.92 -12.61 21.97
N GLY A 173 -31.84 -12.88 22.88
CA GLY A 173 -33.21 -12.37 22.78
C GLY A 173 -34.04 -12.96 21.62
N GLY A 174 -33.64 -14.11 21.07
CA GLY A 174 -34.33 -14.76 19.93
C GLY A 174 -33.82 -14.33 18.55
N HIS A 175 -32.77 -13.51 18.49
CA HIS A 175 -32.15 -13.04 17.24
C HIS A 175 -30.69 -13.45 17.16
N HIS A 176 -30.23 -13.76 15.94
CA HIS A 176 -28.84 -14.11 15.66
C HIS A 176 -27.98 -12.84 15.55
N HIS A 177 -26.94 -12.78 16.37
CA HIS A 177 -26.00 -11.67 16.41
C HIS A 177 -24.58 -12.20 16.28
N ASP A 178 -23.78 -11.58 15.42
CA ASP A 178 -22.37 -11.91 15.28
C ASP A 178 -21.54 -11.20 16.36
N TYR A 179 -20.64 -11.96 17.00
CA TYR A 179 -19.72 -11.44 18.01
C TYR A 179 -18.29 -11.83 17.65
N MET A 180 -17.37 -10.88 17.81
CA MET A 180 -15.95 -11.18 17.85
C MET A 180 -15.54 -11.65 19.23
N THR A 181 -14.86 -12.80 19.31
CA THR A 181 -14.37 -13.35 20.57
C THR A 181 -12.89 -13.03 20.78
N ILE A 182 -12.57 -12.43 21.92
CA ILE A 182 -11.19 -12.16 22.37
C ILE A 182 -10.92 -12.89 23.69
N LEU A 183 -9.79 -13.59 23.77
CA LEU A 183 -9.31 -14.29 24.95
C LEU A 183 -8.30 -13.41 25.72
N TYR A 184 -8.54 -13.24 27.02
CA TYR A 184 -7.68 -12.52 27.96
C TYR A 184 -6.97 -13.50 28.92
N GLN A 185 -6.24 -12.99 29.91
CA GLN A 185 -5.63 -13.83 30.96
C GLN A 185 -6.71 -14.64 31.70
N ASP A 186 -6.28 -15.73 32.33
CA ASP A 186 -7.14 -16.66 33.08
C ASP A 186 -8.27 -17.28 32.23
N ASP A 187 -8.04 -17.44 30.93
CA ASP A 187 -8.99 -17.94 29.93
C ASP A 187 -10.32 -17.16 29.87
N ALA A 188 -10.34 -15.91 30.36
CA ALA A 188 -11.50 -15.03 30.31
C ALA A 188 -11.81 -14.63 28.85
N LYS A 189 -13.03 -14.89 28.40
CA LYS A 189 -13.50 -14.52 27.06
C LYS A 189 -14.32 -13.25 27.10
N LEU A 190 -14.05 -12.35 26.16
CA LEU A 190 -14.87 -11.18 25.89
C LEU A 190 -15.52 -11.34 24.52
N PHE A 191 -16.85 -11.23 24.48
CA PHE A 191 -17.64 -11.23 23.25
C PHE A 191 -17.96 -9.78 22.91
N ILE A 192 -17.48 -9.33 21.75
CA ILE A 192 -17.64 -7.95 21.31
C ILE A 192 -18.63 -7.95 20.14
N PRO A 193 -19.76 -7.22 20.25
CA PRO A 193 -20.70 -7.07 19.16
C PRO A 193 -20.01 -6.51 17.92
N VAL A 194 -20.49 -6.88 16.73
CA VAL A 194 -19.99 -6.28 15.49
C VAL A 194 -20.06 -4.74 15.50
N SER A 195 -21.10 -4.17 16.13
CA SER A 195 -21.29 -2.73 16.26
C SER A 195 -20.20 -2.02 17.08
N GLN A 196 -19.25 -2.74 17.69
CA GLN A 196 -18.15 -2.18 18.46
C GLN A 196 -16.77 -2.57 17.89
N LEU A 197 -16.71 -3.01 16.62
CA LEU A 197 -15.45 -3.43 15.98
C LEU A 197 -14.43 -2.30 15.80
N ASP A 198 -14.90 -1.05 15.78
CA ASP A 198 -14.08 0.17 15.74
C ASP A 198 -13.14 0.30 16.95
N LYS A 199 -13.54 -0.27 18.10
CA LYS A 199 -12.77 -0.30 19.35
C LYS A 199 -11.68 -1.37 19.37
N ILE A 200 -11.51 -2.13 18.28
CA ILE A 200 -10.51 -3.18 18.17
C ILE A 200 -9.51 -2.90 17.07
N GLN A 201 -8.24 -2.95 17.46
CA GLN A 201 -7.10 -2.75 16.58
C GLN A 201 -6.18 -3.98 16.63
N LYS A 202 -5.50 -4.28 15.53
CA LYS A 202 -4.54 -5.38 15.53
C LYS A 202 -3.29 -4.96 16.30
N TYR A 203 -2.82 -5.79 17.21
CA TYR A 203 -1.57 -5.53 17.89
C TYR A 203 -0.41 -5.90 16.97
N VAL A 204 0.50 -4.96 16.74
CA VAL A 204 1.72 -5.18 15.98
C VAL A 204 2.92 -5.00 16.88
N SER A 205 3.75 -6.04 16.98
CA SER A 205 4.97 -6.05 17.81
C SER A 205 6.20 -5.73 16.95
N SER A 206 7.11 -4.95 17.53
CA SER A 206 8.36 -4.48 16.92
C SER A 206 9.49 -5.53 16.84
N GLU A 207 9.35 -6.71 17.46
CA GLU A 207 10.46 -7.71 17.54
C GLU A 207 10.01 -9.18 17.62
N SER A 208 8.79 -9.53 17.17
CA SER A 208 8.21 -10.87 17.40
C SER A 208 8.13 -11.29 18.88
N LYS A 209 8.22 -10.32 19.81
CA LYS A 209 7.97 -10.57 21.24
C LYS A 209 6.48 -10.73 21.46
N THR A 210 6.09 -11.82 22.13
CA THR A 210 4.71 -12.04 22.54
C THR A 210 4.32 -11.00 23.59
N PRO A 211 3.28 -10.18 23.35
CA PRO A 211 2.84 -9.20 24.33
C PRO A 211 2.26 -9.88 25.56
N ARG A 212 2.30 -9.17 26.70
CA ARG A 212 1.58 -9.61 27.89
C ARG A 212 0.09 -9.35 27.68
N VAL A 213 -0.69 -10.42 27.62
CA VAL A 213 -2.16 -10.37 27.61
C VAL A 213 -2.63 -9.72 28.90
N ASN A 214 -3.62 -8.83 28.83
CA ASN A 214 -4.17 -8.16 30.00
C ASN A 214 -5.25 -9.02 30.70
N LYS A 215 -5.56 -8.69 31.96
CA LYS A 215 -6.66 -9.30 32.71
C LYS A 215 -7.95 -8.49 32.54
N LEU A 216 -9.04 -9.17 32.21
CA LEU A 216 -10.36 -8.54 32.08
C LEU A 216 -10.82 -7.97 33.43
N GLY A 217 -11.26 -6.71 33.44
CA GLY A 217 -11.66 -6.00 34.67
C GLY A 217 -10.49 -5.49 35.55
N GLY A 218 -9.23 -5.70 35.15
CA GLY A 218 -8.07 -5.18 35.88
C GLY A 218 -7.83 -3.68 35.68
N SER A 219 -7.26 -3.01 36.68
CA SER A 219 -6.88 -1.57 36.60
C SER A 219 -5.55 -1.32 35.87
N GLU A 220 -4.81 -2.38 35.51
CA GLU A 220 -3.49 -2.29 34.89
C GLU A 220 -3.53 -1.58 33.53
N TRP A 221 -4.51 -1.91 32.69
CA TRP A 221 -4.67 -1.27 31.37
C TRP A 221 -4.94 0.23 31.50
N ALA A 222 -5.86 0.63 32.39
CA ALA A 222 -6.18 2.03 32.63
C ALA A 222 -4.96 2.83 33.13
N LYS A 223 -4.12 2.24 33.99
CA LYS A 223 -2.86 2.84 34.46
C LYS A 223 -1.86 2.99 33.31
N THR A 224 -1.70 1.97 32.46
CA THR A 224 -0.82 2.02 31.29
C THR A 224 -1.28 3.09 30.30
N LYS A 225 -2.58 3.15 29.98
CA LYS A 225 -3.18 4.15 29.09
C LYS A 225 -2.95 5.58 29.61
N ARG A 226 -3.16 5.83 30.92
CA ARG A 226 -2.88 7.14 31.54
C ARG A 226 -1.40 7.52 31.47
N ARG A 227 -0.49 6.58 31.76
CA ARG A 227 0.96 6.84 31.70
C ARG A 227 1.40 7.23 30.28
N VAL A 228 0.87 6.52 29.29
CA VAL A 228 1.14 6.81 27.86
C VAL A 228 0.52 8.15 27.45
N ALA A 229 -0.71 8.44 27.88
CA ALA A 229 -1.37 9.72 27.60
C ALA A 229 -0.56 10.93 28.10
N ASN A 230 -0.08 10.90 29.35
CA ASN A 230 0.73 11.99 29.90
C ASN A 230 2.02 12.21 29.10
N LYS A 231 2.66 11.13 28.64
CA LYS A 231 3.86 11.23 27.80
C LYS A 231 3.56 11.72 26.39
N ILE A 232 2.38 11.40 25.87
CA ILE A 232 1.89 11.91 24.60
C ILE A 232 1.61 13.42 24.69
N GLU A 233 1.12 13.93 25.83
CA GLU A 233 0.95 15.38 26.01
C GLU A 233 2.28 16.14 25.91
N ASP A 234 3.35 15.65 26.57
CA ASP A 234 4.70 16.22 26.45
C ASP A 234 5.15 16.28 24.97
N ILE A 235 4.93 15.19 24.24
CA ILE A 235 5.30 15.08 22.81
C ILE A 235 4.43 16.01 21.96
N ALA A 236 3.13 16.11 22.25
CA ALA A 236 2.22 16.98 21.52
C ALA A 236 2.62 18.46 21.68
N ASP A 237 3.09 18.86 22.86
CA ASP A 237 3.61 20.21 23.11
C ASP A 237 4.86 20.49 22.27
N GLU A 238 5.84 19.58 22.27
CA GLU A 238 7.02 19.70 21.40
C GLU A 238 6.66 19.79 19.92
N LEU A 239 5.65 19.03 19.47
CA LEU A 239 5.17 19.05 18.10
C LEU A 239 4.49 20.38 17.76
N VAL A 240 3.62 20.89 18.64
CA VAL A 240 2.92 22.17 18.45
C VAL A 240 3.91 23.34 18.40
N ASP A 241 4.93 23.33 19.27
CA ASP A 241 6.02 24.32 19.21
C ASP A 241 6.77 24.26 17.88
N LEU A 242 6.99 23.05 17.35
CA LEU A 242 7.63 22.85 16.06
C LEU A 242 6.75 23.35 14.90
N TYR A 243 5.43 23.15 14.99
CA TYR A 243 4.46 23.74 14.04
C TYR A 243 4.44 25.26 14.10
N ALA A 244 4.38 25.83 15.30
CA ALA A 244 4.32 27.28 15.48
C ALA A 244 5.59 27.96 14.96
N LYS A 245 6.76 27.37 15.21
CA LYS A 245 8.03 27.83 14.62
C LYS A 245 7.99 27.79 13.09
N ARG A 246 7.44 26.72 12.51
CA ARG A 246 7.30 26.57 11.05
C ARG A 246 6.25 27.49 10.42
N GLU A 247 5.15 27.77 11.10
CA GLU A 247 4.12 28.71 10.62
C GLU A 247 4.59 30.16 10.72
N ALA A 248 5.52 30.46 11.63
CA ALA A 248 6.13 31.78 11.77
C ALA A 248 7.22 32.06 10.71
N GLU A 249 7.78 31.02 10.06
CA GLU A 249 8.74 31.19 8.98
C GLU A 249 8.03 31.76 7.73
N LYS A 250 8.56 32.87 7.21
CA LYS A 250 8.09 33.49 5.97
C LYS A 250 8.94 32.99 4.80
N GLY A 251 8.28 32.39 3.83
CA GLY A 251 8.86 31.96 2.57
C GLY A 251 8.51 32.90 1.42
N TYR A 252 8.78 32.44 0.21
CA TYR A 252 8.33 33.09 -1.02
C TYR A 252 7.03 32.44 -1.48
N ALA A 253 5.98 33.25 -1.68
CA ALA A 253 4.71 32.77 -2.24
C ALA A 253 4.79 32.86 -3.77
N PHE A 254 4.83 31.71 -4.43
CA PHE A 254 4.85 31.64 -5.89
C PHE A 254 3.51 32.09 -6.49
N THR A 255 3.54 32.62 -7.72
CA THR A 255 2.35 33.08 -8.42
C THR A 255 1.46 31.91 -8.88
N PRO A 256 0.13 32.08 -9.02
CA PRO A 256 -0.74 31.06 -9.59
C PRO A 256 -0.34 30.67 -11.02
N ASP A 257 -0.61 29.43 -11.40
CA ASP A 257 -0.28 28.90 -12.74
C ASP A 257 -0.84 29.78 -13.88
N ASP A 258 -0.03 30.00 -14.90
CA ASP A 258 -0.41 30.72 -16.11
C ASP A 258 -0.59 29.79 -17.33
N SER A 259 -0.75 30.37 -18.52
CA SER A 259 -0.84 29.60 -19.76
C SER A 259 0.46 28.84 -20.08
N TYR A 260 1.61 29.35 -19.68
CA TYR A 260 2.91 28.76 -19.98
C TYR A 260 3.18 27.51 -19.13
N GLN A 261 2.81 27.53 -17.85
CA GLN A 261 2.78 26.33 -17.01
C GLN A 261 1.90 25.24 -17.63
N LYS A 262 0.74 25.62 -18.18
CA LYS A 262 -0.16 24.67 -18.83
C LYS A 262 0.44 24.10 -20.12
N GLU A 263 1.07 24.92 -20.94
CA GLU A 263 1.80 24.45 -22.14
C GLU A 263 2.91 23.46 -21.78
N PHE A 264 3.67 23.73 -20.71
CA PHE A 264 4.67 22.80 -20.20
C PHE A 264 4.06 21.47 -19.77
N GLU A 265 2.92 21.49 -19.07
CA GLU A 265 2.22 20.29 -18.62
C GLU A 265 1.62 19.48 -19.79
N ASP A 266 0.99 20.17 -20.75
CA ASP A 266 0.37 19.56 -21.94
C ASP A 266 1.42 18.98 -22.91
N ALA A 267 2.66 19.46 -22.87
CA ALA A 267 3.78 18.93 -23.65
C ALA A 267 4.31 17.56 -23.17
N PHE A 268 3.80 17.04 -22.04
CA PHE A 268 4.24 15.76 -21.51
C PHE A 268 3.77 14.60 -22.43
N PRO A 269 4.68 13.75 -22.94
CA PRO A 269 4.33 12.76 -23.97
C PRO A 269 3.59 11.52 -23.46
N TYR A 270 3.37 11.40 -22.15
CA TYR A 270 2.72 10.26 -21.52
C TYR A 270 1.42 10.67 -20.83
N THR A 271 0.44 9.78 -20.77
CA THR A 271 -0.78 10.03 -19.99
C THR A 271 -0.50 9.95 -18.50
N GLU A 272 -0.83 11.02 -17.78
CA GLU A 272 -0.63 11.09 -16.33
C GLU A 272 -1.69 10.28 -15.56
N THR A 273 -1.28 9.79 -14.40
CA THR A 273 -2.19 9.12 -13.48
C THR A 273 -2.95 10.14 -12.63
N PRO A 274 -4.16 9.80 -12.14
CA PRO A 274 -4.89 10.68 -11.22
C PRO A 274 -4.09 11.08 -9.97
N ASP A 275 -3.22 10.19 -9.48
CA ASP A 275 -2.37 10.45 -8.33
C ASP A 275 -1.23 11.43 -8.64
N GLN A 276 -0.65 11.37 -9.84
CA GLN A 276 0.36 12.34 -10.30
C GLN A 276 -0.25 13.75 -10.38
N LEU A 277 -1.42 13.88 -11.02
CA LEU A 277 -2.13 15.15 -11.14
C LEU A 277 -2.54 15.72 -9.77
N ARG A 278 -3.03 14.87 -8.86
CA ARG A 278 -3.33 15.28 -7.48
C ARG A 278 -2.07 15.78 -6.77
N SER A 279 -0.97 15.02 -6.82
CA SER A 279 0.26 15.36 -6.13
C SER A 279 0.89 16.64 -6.67
N ALA A 280 0.88 16.84 -7.98
CA ALA A 280 1.34 18.08 -8.61
C ALA A 280 0.50 19.28 -8.16
N LYS A 281 -0.83 19.14 -8.09
CA LYS A 281 -1.71 20.20 -7.59
C LYS A 281 -1.44 20.53 -6.11
N GLU A 282 -1.31 19.53 -5.25
CA GLU A 282 -1.00 19.71 -3.82
C GLU A 282 0.33 20.45 -3.62
N ILE A 283 1.36 20.08 -4.38
CA ILE A 283 2.69 20.73 -4.33
C ILE A 283 2.59 22.19 -4.77
N LYS A 284 1.96 22.48 -5.92
CA LYS A 284 1.82 23.85 -6.43
C LYS A 284 1.00 24.73 -5.49
N GLN A 285 -0.07 24.19 -4.89
CA GLN A 285 -0.86 24.89 -3.87
C GLN A 285 -0.06 25.23 -2.61
N ASP A 286 0.93 24.42 -2.24
CA ASP A 286 1.80 24.74 -1.12
C ASP A 286 2.84 25.79 -1.50
N MET A 287 3.39 25.74 -2.72
CA MET A 287 4.30 26.77 -3.25
C MET A 287 3.62 28.15 -3.32
N GLU A 288 2.32 28.22 -3.55
CA GLU A 288 1.57 29.50 -3.59
C GLU A 288 1.35 30.12 -2.20
N LYS A 289 1.74 29.45 -1.11
CA LYS A 289 1.56 29.96 0.26
C LYS A 289 2.74 30.82 0.69
N THR A 290 2.49 31.73 1.62
CA THR A 290 3.52 32.56 2.24
C THR A 290 4.46 31.81 3.19
N LYS A 291 4.12 30.55 3.51
CA LYS A 291 4.92 29.66 4.36
C LYS A 291 5.77 28.76 3.45
N PRO A 292 7.07 28.53 3.75
CA PRO A 292 7.88 27.61 2.99
C PRO A 292 7.29 26.20 2.94
N MET A 293 7.24 25.60 1.75
CA MET A 293 6.84 24.21 1.57
C MET A 293 7.91 23.25 2.14
N ASP A 294 7.50 22.22 2.88
CA ASP A 294 8.34 21.04 3.18
C ASP A 294 7.51 19.77 2.97
N ARG A 295 7.52 19.26 1.74
CA ARG A 295 6.66 18.16 1.30
C ARG A 295 7.45 16.92 0.93
N LEU A 296 6.93 15.77 1.30
CA LEU A 296 7.46 14.45 0.93
C LEU A 296 6.57 13.82 -0.15
N LEU A 297 7.12 13.65 -1.35
CA LEU A 297 6.49 12.91 -2.44
C LEU A 297 6.96 11.45 -2.43
N ILE A 298 6.00 10.56 -2.17
CA ILE A 298 6.21 9.11 -2.16
C ILE A 298 5.62 8.51 -3.43
N GLY A 299 6.38 7.66 -4.08
CA GLY A 299 5.90 6.86 -5.19
C GLY A 299 6.92 5.80 -5.55
N ASP A 300 6.46 4.63 -5.98
CA ASP A 300 7.37 3.57 -6.41
C ASP A 300 8.28 4.06 -7.54
N VAL A 301 9.46 3.45 -7.64
CA VAL A 301 10.43 3.76 -8.71
C VAL A 301 9.73 3.66 -10.06
N GLY A 302 9.81 4.69 -10.91
CA GLY A 302 9.14 4.72 -12.22
C GLY A 302 7.68 5.19 -12.22
N TYR A 303 7.16 5.74 -11.10
CA TYR A 303 5.78 6.27 -11.03
C TYR A 303 5.69 7.75 -11.42
N GLY A 304 6.71 8.29 -12.11
CA GLY A 304 6.71 9.68 -12.55
C GLY A 304 6.89 10.71 -11.42
N LYS A 305 7.58 10.35 -10.32
CA LYS A 305 7.98 11.32 -9.28
C LYS A 305 8.78 12.48 -9.87
N THR A 306 9.68 12.18 -10.80
CA THR A 306 10.47 13.18 -11.51
C THR A 306 9.57 14.16 -12.24
N GLU A 307 8.58 13.70 -13.02
CA GLU A 307 7.64 14.59 -13.73
C GLU A 307 6.90 15.53 -12.77
N VAL A 308 6.41 15.03 -11.63
CA VAL A 308 5.76 15.87 -10.61
C VAL A 308 6.73 16.93 -10.06
N ALA A 309 8.01 16.57 -9.87
CA ALA A 309 9.04 17.51 -9.42
C ALA A 309 9.42 18.53 -10.51
N LEU A 310 9.44 18.14 -11.78
CA LEU A 310 9.73 19.04 -12.90
C LEU A 310 8.63 20.08 -13.09
N ARG A 311 7.35 19.74 -12.85
CA ARG A 311 6.25 20.73 -12.84
C ARG A 311 6.43 21.79 -11.75
N ALA A 312 6.90 21.38 -10.58
CA ALA A 312 7.23 22.31 -9.50
C ALA A 312 8.46 23.17 -9.85
N ALA A 313 9.48 22.57 -10.47
CA ALA A 313 10.66 23.28 -10.93
C ALA A 313 10.31 24.35 -11.97
N PHE A 314 9.47 24.01 -12.95
CA PHE A 314 9.04 24.96 -13.99
C PHE A 314 8.31 26.17 -13.40
N LYS A 315 7.39 25.96 -12.45
CA LYS A 315 6.72 27.04 -11.71
C LYS A 315 7.72 27.97 -11.00
N ALA A 316 8.75 27.39 -10.38
CA ALA A 316 9.76 28.19 -9.71
C ALA A 316 10.59 29.04 -10.69
N VAL A 317 11.00 28.46 -11.82
CA VAL A 317 11.75 29.16 -12.88
C VAL A 317 10.91 30.28 -13.51
N GLN A 318 9.61 30.06 -13.71
CA GLN A 318 8.69 31.05 -14.27
C GLN A 318 8.62 32.34 -13.41
N ASP A 319 8.71 32.18 -12.07
CA ASP A 319 8.77 33.30 -11.12
C ASP A 319 10.18 33.91 -10.97
N GLY A 320 11.14 33.49 -11.81
CA GLY A 320 12.52 33.96 -11.81
C GLY A 320 13.35 33.42 -10.64
N LYS A 321 12.93 32.30 -10.02
CA LYS A 321 13.67 31.64 -8.95
C LYS A 321 14.51 30.49 -9.48
N GLN A 322 15.71 30.35 -8.93
CA GLN A 322 16.58 29.22 -9.23
C GLN A 322 16.10 27.95 -8.52
N VAL A 323 16.38 26.79 -9.14
CA VAL A 323 16.05 25.46 -8.63
C VAL A 323 17.33 24.65 -8.45
N ALA A 324 17.48 24.02 -7.28
CA ALA A 324 18.53 23.03 -7.06
C ALA A 324 17.93 21.62 -6.97
N PHE A 325 18.46 20.70 -7.78
CA PHE A 325 18.08 19.28 -7.75
C PHE A 325 19.25 18.44 -7.23
N LEU A 326 19.09 17.92 -6.02
CA LEU A 326 20.09 17.11 -5.33
C LEU A 326 19.84 15.61 -5.56
N ALA A 327 20.81 14.97 -6.22
CA ALA A 327 20.85 13.52 -6.40
C ALA A 327 21.93 12.88 -5.51
N PRO A 328 21.75 11.61 -5.07
CA PRO A 328 22.68 10.96 -4.16
C PRO A 328 23.96 10.45 -4.85
N THR A 329 23.93 10.18 -6.16
CA THR A 329 25.04 9.64 -6.94
C THR A 329 25.25 10.43 -8.22
N THR A 330 26.49 10.42 -8.74
CA THR A 330 26.87 11.12 -9.97
C THR A 330 26.08 10.63 -11.17
N VAL A 331 25.86 9.30 -11.27
CA VAL A 331 25.05 8.68 -12.32
C VAL A 331 23.60 9.18 -12.30
N LEU A 332 22.99 9.29 -11.10
CA LEU A 332 21.63 9.83 -11.00
C LEU A 332 21.58 11.33 -11.35
N ALA A 333 22.60 12.10 -10.96
CA ALA A 333 22.68 13.51 -11.33
C ALA A 333 22.73 13.66 -12.86
N GLN A 334 23.52 12.83 -13.52
CA GLN A 334 23.61 12.80 -14.99
C GLN A 334 22.27 12.42 -15.64
N GLN A 335 21.62 11.35 -15.14
CA GLN A 335 20.32 10.92 -15.66
C GLN A 335 19.24 12.01 -15.52
N HIS A 336 19.17 12.67 -14.35
CA HIS A 336 18.23 13.77 -14.13
C HIS A 336 18.57 14.97 -15.02
N TYR A 337 19.85 15.29 -15.20
CA TYR A 337 20.29 16.35 -16.13
C TYR A 337 19.81 16.08 -17.56
N GLU A 338 20.07 14.88 -18.11
CA GLU A 338 19.64 14.50 -19.46
C GLU A 338 18.11 14.50 -19.61
N THR A 339 17.40 14.02 -18.58
CA THR A 339 15.93 14.05 -18.57
C THR A 339 15.40 15.48 -18.59
N MET A 340 16.04 16.39 -17.86
CA MET A 340 15.65 17.80 -17.83
C MET A 340 15.98 18.50 -19.15
N GLU A 341 17.17 18.31 -19.72
CA GLU A 341 17.53 18.84 -21.03
C GLU A 341 16.48 18.47 -22.10
N GLN A 342 16.08 17.21 -22.17
CA GLN A 342 15.03 16.75 -23.09
C GLN A 342 13.64 17.34 -22.75
N ARG A 343 13.28 17.40 -21.47
CA ARG A 343 11.96 17.87 -21.04
C ARG A 343 11.77 19.38 -21.24
N PHE A 344 12.85 20.15 -21.15
CA PHE A 344 12.88 21.60 -21.24
C PHE A 344 13.35 22.12 -22.61
N GLU A 345 13.62 21.26 -23.59
CA GLU A 345 14.14 21.61 -24.93
C GLU A 345 13.36 22.74 -25.63
N ASN A 346 12.04 22.79 -25.46
CA ASN A 346 11.17 23.80 -26.07
C ASN A 346 10.94 25.06 -25.20
N PHE A 347 11.68 25.19 -24.10
CA PHE A 347 11.51 26.26 -23.11
C PHE A 347 12.85 26.99 -22.90
N PRO A 348 12.85 28.32 -22.70
CA PRO A 348 14.06 29.10 -22.49
C PRO A 348 14.54 28.96 -21.04
N VAL A 349 15.00 27.76 -20.68
CA VAL A 349 15.47 27.42 -19.33
C VAL A 349 16.89 26.87 -19.44
N GLU A 350 17.82 27.51 -18.74
CA GLU A 350 19.23 27.11 -18.73
C GLU A 350 19.49 26.11 -17.60
N ILE A 351 19.94 24.91 -17.97
CA ILE A 351 20.15 23.79 -17.04
C ILE A 351 21.66 23.50 -16.95
N GLY A 352 22.16 23.40 -15.73
CA GLY A 352 23.56 23.09 -15.44
C GLY A 352 23.71 21.81 -14.62
N ILE A 353 24.89 21.20 -14.71
CA ILE A 353 25.26 20.03 -13.91
C ILE A 353 26.52 20.29 -13.08
N LEU A 354 26.49 19.86 -11.81
CA LEU A 354 27.64 19.81 -10.90
C LEU A 354 27.88 18.37 -10.46
N SER A 355 28.66 17.67 -11.27
CA SER A 355 29.02 16.26 -11.07
C SER A 355 30.54 16.06 -11.02
N ARG A 356 30.98 14.86 -10.66
CA ARG A 356 32.40 14.46 -10.72
C ARG A 356 32.89 14.20 -12.14
N PHE A 357 31.99 14.00 -13.10
CA PHE A 357 32.34 13.79 -14.50
C PHE A 357 32.71 15.09 -15.21
N ASN A 358 32.29 16.24 -14.67
CA ASN A 358 32.62 17.53 -15.24
C ASN A 358 34.08 17.91 -15.00
N THR A 359 34.67 18.55 -16.00
CA THR A 359 36.05 19.05 -15.88
C THR A 359 36.13 20.22 -14.88
N ALA A 360 37.32 20.48 -14.33
CA ALA A 360 37.50 21.61 -13.41
C ALA A 360 37.13 22.97 -14.03
N LYS A 361 37.23 23.08 -15.36
CA LYS A 361 36.82 24.27 -16.11
C LYS A 361 35.29 24.40 -16.14
N GLU A 362 34.58 23.34 -16.51
CA GLU A 362 33.11 23.29 -16.51
C GLU A 362 32.53 23.57 -15.13
N ILE A 363 33.07 22.94 -14.08
CA ILE A 363 32.61 23.17 -12.70
C ILE A 363 32.71 24.65 -12.32
N LYS A 364 33.82 25.31 -12.68
CA LYS A 364 34.02 26.73 -12.37
C LYS A 364 33.03 27.62 -13.12
N GLU A 365 32.79 27.33 -14.39
CA GLU A 365 31.82 28.03 -15.23
C GLU A 365 30.38 27.86 -14.71
N THR A 366 29.98 26.64 -14.35
CA THR A 366 28.67 26.37 -13.74
C THR A 366 28.48 27.14 -12.43
N ILE A 367 29.50 27.20 -11.57
CA ILE A 367 29.43 27.96 -10.30
C ILE A 367 29.29 29.47 -10.57
N GLU A 368 30.02 30.02 -11.54
CA GLU A 368 29.93 31.44 -11.91
C GLU A 368 28.56 31.78 -12.52
N ASN A 369 28.03 30.92 -13.38
CA ASN A 369 26.69 31.09 -13.96
C ASN A 369 25.58 30.96 -12.91
N LEU A 370 25.77 30.14 -11.88
CA LEU A 370 24.86 30.01 -10.74
C LEU A 370 24.83 31.28 -9.87
N GLU A 371 26.01 31.85 -9.57
CA GLU A 371 26.15 33.06 -8.75
C GLU A 371 25.65 34.31 -9.50
N THR A 372 25.76 34.34 -10.82
CA THR A 372 25.25 35.43 -11.66
C THR A 372 23.78 35.30 -12.03
N GLY A 373 23.13 34.16 -11.71
CA GLY A 373 21.72 33.91 -12.04
C GLY A 373 21.45 33.61 -13.51
N LYS A 374 22.48 33.27 -14.29
CA LYS A 374 22.32 32.82 -15.69
C LYS A 374 21.80 31.38 -15.80
N LEU A 375 22.03 30.57 -14.76
CA LEU A 375 21.52 29.22 -14.65
C LEU A 375 20.23 29.21 -13.84
N ASP A 376 19.16 28.69 -14.41
CA ASP A 376 17.85 28.56 -13.76
C ASP A 376 17.78 27.29 -12.91
N ILE A 377 18.27 26.18 -13.45
CA ILE A 377 18.24 24.87 -12.79
C ILE A 377 19.65 24.31 -12.69
N VAL A 378 20.02 23.81 -11.51
CA VAL A 378 21.26 23.04 -11.34
C VAL A 378 20.97 21.65 -10.77
N VAL A 379 21.47 20.63 -11.46
CA VAL A 379 21.45 19.24 -11.01
C VAL A 379 22.81 18.87 -10.46
N GLY A 380 22.87 18.25 -9.30
CA GLY A 380 24.17 17.89 -8.75
C GLY A 380 24.12 16.95 -7.57
N THR A 381 25.31 16.48 -7.22
CA THR A 381 25.50 15.63 -6.04
C THR A 381 25.67 16.49 -4.79
N HIS A 382 26.18 15.90 -3.70
CA HIS A 382 26.61 16.63 -2.50
C HIS A 382 27.57 17.80 -2.78
N ARG A 383 28.21 17.87 -3.96
CA ARG A 383 29.02 19.02 -4.39
C ARG A 383 28.25 20.35 -4.33
N LEU A 384 26.95 20.34 -4.62
CA LEU A 384 26.06 21.51 -4.51
C LEU A 384 25.96 22.09 -3.09
N LEU A 385 26.23 21.28 -2.06
CA LEU A 385 26.16 21.68 -0.66
C LEU A 385 27.47 22.30 -0.14
N SER A 386 28.48 22.44 -1.01
CA SER A 386 29.79 23.00 -0.65
C SER A 386 29.68 24.51 -0.41
N LYS A 387 30.56 25.06 0.44
CA LYS A 387 30.50 26.48 0.87
C LYS A 387 30.78 27.48 -0.26
N ASP A 388 31.46 27.06 -1.31
CA ASP A 388 31.82 27.87 -2.47
C ASP A 388 30.68 28.00 -3.49
N VAL A 389 29.62 27.19 -3.36
CA VAL A 389 28.43 27.27 -4.23
C VAL A 389 27.47 28.30 -3.66
N LYS A 390 27.19 29.35 -4.43
CA LYS A 390 26.25 30.42 -4.07
C LYS A 390 25.22 30.60 -5.18
N PHE A 391 23.97 30.70 -4.77
CA PHE A 391 22.85 30.99 -5.65
C PHE A 391 22.59 32.50 -5.64
N ALA A 392 22.14 33.04 -6.77
CA ALA A 392 21.63 34.40 -6.86
C ALA A 392 20.28 34.53 -6.13
N ASP A 393 19.33 33.63 -6.40
CA ASP A 393 17.99 33.62 -5.80
C ASP A 393 17.36 32.21 -5.83
N LEU A 394 17.73 31.36 -4.87
CA LEU A 394 17.20 29.99 -4.77
C LEU A 394 15.78 29.99 -4.20
N GLY A 395 14.81 29.50 -4.98
CA GLY A 395 13.41 29.39 -4.56
C GLY A 395 12.92 27.97 -4.27
N LEU A 396 13.51 26.95 -4.90
CA LEU A 396 13.09 25.55 -4.72
C LEU A 396 14.27 24.60 -4.61
N LEU A 397 14.23 23.72 -3.61
CA LEU A 397 15.17 22.64 -3.39
C LEU A 397 14.49 21.28 -3.54
N ILE A 398 14.86 20.53 -4.58
CA ILE A 398 14.38 19.17 -4.80
C ILE A 398 15.46 18.20 -4.33
N ILE A 399 15.09 17.24 -3.48
CA ILE A 399 16.00 16.25 -2.90
C ILE A 399 15.51 14.85 -3.26
N ASP A 400 16.27 14.12 -4.06
CA ASP A 400 15.99 12.72 -4.37
C ASP A 400 16.70 11.77 -3.40
N GLU A 401 15.94 10.84 -2.81
CA GLU A 401 16.40 9.82 -1.86
C GLU A 401 17.24 10.39 -0.68
N GLU A 402 16.67 11.36 0.04
CA GLU A 402 17.26 12.09 1.20
C GLU A 402 17.99 11.17 2.22
N GLN A 403 17.57 9.91 2.37
CA GLN A 403 18.17 8.95 3.29
C GLN A 403 19.65 8.67 3.03
N ARG A 404 20.14 8.84 1.79
CA ARG A 404 21.52 8.53 1.40
C ARG A 404 22.53 9.63 1.73
N PHE A 405 22.07 10.82 2.10
CA PHE A 405 22.96 11.91 2.47
C PHE A 405 23.53 11.74 3.88
N GLY A 406 24.84 11.99 4.02
CA GLY A 406 25.57 11.92 5.29
C GLY A 406 25.14 13.00 6.29
N VAL A 407 25.59 12.88 7.55
CA VAL A 407 25.19 13.77 8.65
C VAL A 407 25.55 15.23 8.36
N LYS A 408 26.77 15.51 7.87
CA LYS A 408 27.22 16.86 7.51
C LYS A 408 26.37 17.50 6.40
N HIS A 409 25.97 16.72 5.40
CA HIS A 409 25.11 17.19 4.31
C HIS A 409 23.72 17.54 4.85
N LYS A 410 23.19 16.73 5.78
CA LYS A 410 21.91 16.98 6.44
C LYS A 410 21.89 18.23 7.30
N GLU A 411 23.01 18.60 7.92
CA GLU A 411 23.14 19.87 8.65
C GLU A 411 23.05 21.07 7.70
N ARG A 412 23.80 21.04 6.59
CA ARG A 412 23.73 22.09 5.57
C ARG A 412 22.34 22.20 4.94
N LEU A 413 21.69 21.06 4.69
CA LEU A 413 20.31 21.03 4.20
C LEU A 413 19.37 21.73 5.18
N LYS A 414 19.48 21.51 6.49
CA LYS A 414 18.63 22.18 7.48
C LYS A 414 18.73 23.71 7.42
N GLU A 415 19.92 24.24 7.17
CA GLU A 415 20.13 25.69 7.01
C GLU A 415 19.47 26.23 5.74
N LEU A 416 19.42 25.45 4.66
CA LEU A 416 18.73 25.84 3.43
C LEU A 416 17.20 25.72 3.57
N LYS A 417 16.73 24.70 4.31
CA LYS A 417 15.29 24.42 4.51
C LYS A 417 14.53 25.52 5.27
N THR A 418 15.20 26.42 5.99
CA THR A 418 14.52 27.46 6.79
C THR A 418 13.92 28.60 5.97
N SER A 419 14.34 28.77 4.70
CA SER A 419 13.91 29.91 3.88
C SER A 419 13.50 29.56 2.45
N VAL A 420 13.57 28.29 2.07
CA VAL A 420 13.38 27.80 0.70
C VAL A 420 12.38 26.66 0.70
N ASP A 421 11.54 26.60 -0.33
CA ASP A 421 10.62 25.49 -0.53
C ASP A 421 11.39 24.19 -0.82
N VAL A 422 11.00 23.10 -0.15
CA VAL A 422 11.71 21.83 -0.20
C VAL A 422 10.76 20.70 -0.58
N LEU A 423 11.08 20.04 -1.69
CA LEU A 423 10.40 18.86 -2.17
C LEU A 423 11.32 17.64 -2.07
N THR A 424 10.98 16.68 -1.22
CA THR A 424 11.75 15.43 -1.08
C THR A 424 11.06 14.30 -1.83
N LEU A 425 11.80 13.60 -2.69
CA LEU A 425 11.33 12.45 -3.46
C LEU A 425 11.85 11.16 -2.83
N THR A 426 10.99 10.15 -2.66
CA THR A 426 11.46 8.83 -2.19
C THR A 426 10.61 7.68 -2.70
N ALA A 427 11.25 6.54 -2.96
CA ALA A 427 10.54 5.29 -3.28
C ALA A 427 9.99 4.58 -2.03
N THR A 428 10.68 4.71 -0.91
CA THR A 428 10.27 4.08 0.35
C THR A 428 10.52 5.08 1.48
N PRO A 429 9.46 5.64 2.09
CA PRO A 429 9.66 6.60 3.17
C PRO A 429 10.36 5.93 4.35
N ILE A 430 11.29 6.63 4.97
CA ILE A 430 11.90 6.20 6.23
C ILE A 430 10.76 6.09 7.27
N PRO A 431 10.67 4.98 8.04
CA PRO A 431 9.60 4.75 9.02
C PRO A 431 9.31 5.97 9.94
N ARG A 432 10.36 6.67 10.39
CA ARG A 432 10.26 7.90 11.19
C ARG A 432 9.67 9.08 10.42
N THR A 433 10.14 9.33 9.20
CA THR A 433 9.67 10.43 8.35
C THR A 433 8.21 10.21 7.93
N LEU A 434 7.86 8.94 7.65
CA LEU A 434 6.48 8.54 7.39
C LEU A 434 5.60 8.90 8.59
N ASN A 435 6.00 8.51 9.80
CA ASN A 435 5.23 8.79 11.00
C ASN A 435 5.08 10.30 11.30
N MET A 436 6.12 11.10 11.11
CA MET A 436 6.00 12.58 11.24
C MET A 436 5.02 13.16 10.23
N SER A 437 5.01 12.63 9.01
CA SER A 437 4.06 13.05 7.98
C SER A 437 2.64 12.60 8.31
N MET A 438 2.47 11.42 8.93
CA MET A 438 1.18 10.93 9.42
C MET A 438 0.59 11.79 10.54
N LEU A 439 1.43 12.38 11.39
CA LEU A 439 1.02 13.34 12.41
C LEU A 439 0.72 14.72 11.82
N GLY A 440 0.90 14.89 10.51
CA GLY A 440 0.69 16.13 9.76
C GLY A 440 1.81 17.15 9.94
N VAL A 441 2.97 16.77 10.49
CA VAL A 441 4.11 17.69 10.79
C VAL A 441 4.85 18.07 9.52
N ARG A 442 4.79 17.15 8.55
CA ARG A 442 5.34 17.27 7.21
C ARG A 442 4.24 16.87 6.23
N ASP A 443 4.05 17.67 5.19
CA ASP A 443 3.02 17.38 4.20
C ASP A 443 3.44 16.19 3.32
N LEU A 444 2.48 15.36 2.94
CA LEU A 444 2.70 14.08 2.25
C LEU A 444 1.86 14.01 0.98
N SER A 445 2.49 13.68 -0.14
CA SER A 445 1.78 13.26 -1.36
C SER A 445 2.20 11.84 -1.72
N VAL A 446 1.25 10.99 -2.11
CA VAL A 446 1.48 9.59 -2.46
C VAL A 446 1.01 9.32 -3.89
N ILE A 447 1.84 8.65 -4.67
CA ILE A 447 1.54 8.11 -6.00
C ILE A 447 1.48 6.59 -5.90
N GLU A 448 0.28 6.02 -6.02
CA GLU A 448 0.03 4.57 -5.91
C GLU A 448 -0.27 3.94 -7.26
N THR A 449 -0.87 4.70 -8.17
CA THR A 449 -1.26 4.22 -9.50
C THR A 449 -0.04 4.15 -10.42
N ALA A 450 0.29 2.95 -10.89
CA ALA A 450 1.32 2.74 -11.90
C ALA A 450 0.90 3.30 -13.27
N PRO A 451 1.85 3.79 -14.10
CA PRO A 451 1.58 4.14 -15.50
C PRO A 451 1.16 2.90 -16.33
N MET A 452 0.37 3.11 -17.39
CA MET A 452 -0.25 2.02 -18.17
C MET A 452 0.73 1.04 -18.83
N ASN A 453 1.99 1.43 -19.04
CA ASN A 453 2.99 0.63 -19.77
C ASN A 453 3.91 -0.20 -18.87
N ARG A 454 3.53 -0.47 -17.61
CA ARG A 454 4.38 -1.23 -16.67
C ARG A 454 3.74 -2.53 -16.22
N TYR A 455 4.48 -3.63 -16.40
CA TYR A 455 4.07 -4.95 -15.96
C TYR A 455 4.59 -5.28 -14.55
N PRO A 456 3.85 -6.08 -13.76
CA PRO A 456 4.32 -6.52 -12.45
C PRO A 456 5.53 -7.46 -12.57
N ILE A 457 6.47 -7.29 -11.65
CA ILE A 457 7.72 -8.08 -11.59
C ILE A 457 7.41 -9.47 -11.03
N GLN A 458 7.70 -10.51 -11.80
CA GLN A 458 7.51 -11.89 -11.38
C GLN A 458 8.54 -12.25 -10.30
N THR A 459 8.05 -12.48 -9.09
CA THR A 459 8.89 -12.66 -7.91
C THR A 459 8.89 -14.11 -7.44
N TYR A 460 10.08 -14.71 -7.36
CA TYR A 460 10.28 -16.08 -6.91
C TYR A 460 11.14 -16.09 -5.65
N VAL A 461 10.75 -16.91 -4.67
CA VAL A 461 11.56 -17.21 -3.48
C VAL A 461 11.91 -18.69 -3.54
N ILE A 462 13.19 -19.00 -3.74
CA ILE A 462 13.66 -20.37 -4.01
C ILE A 462 15.00 -20.65 -3.34
N GLU A 463 15.35 -21.92 -3.20
CA GLU A 463 16.72 -22.33 -2.88
C GLU A 463 17.66 -21.99 -4.04
N LYS A 464 18.90 -21.61 -3.73
CA LYS A 464 19.92 -21.31 -4.74
C LYS A 464 20.14 -22.53 -5.64
N ASN A 465 19.88 -22.36 -6.93
CA ASN A 465 20.03 -23.40 -7.93
C ASN A 465 20.70 -22.83 -9.19
N TYR A 466 21.89 -23.33 -9.50
CA TYR A 466 22.68 -22.86 -10.65
C TYR A 466 22.00 -23.10 -11.99
N GLY A 467 21.18 -24.15 -12.14
CA GLY A 467 20.40 -24.38 -13.36
C GLY A 467 19.39 -23.26 -13.61
N VAL A 468 18.71 -22.79 -12.55
CA VAL A 468 17.75 -21.66 -12.66
C VAL A 468 18.47 -20.36 -12.99
N ILE A 469 19.65 -20.13 -12.39
CA ILE A 469 20.47 -18.94 -12.65
C ILE A 469 20.92 -18.92 -14.12
N VAL A 470 21.48 -20.03 -14.61
CA VAL A 470 21.95 -20.16 -16.00
C VAL A 470 20.80 -19.98 -16.98
N ASP A 471 19.68 -20.66 -16.77
CA ASP A 471 18.51 -20.55 -17.64
C ASP A 471 17.96 -19.13 -17.69
N GLY A 472 17.94 -18.42 -16.54
CA GLY A 472 17.46 -17.05 -16.48
C GLY A 472 18.43 -16.04 -17.11
N ILE A 473 19.74 -16.23 -16.98
CA ILE A 473 20.75 -15.40 -17.67
C ILE A 473 20.64 -15.58 -19.19
N LYS A 474 20.65 -16.83 -19.68
CA LYS A 474 20.53 -17.12 -21.12
C LYS A 474 19.26 -16.54 -21.72
N ARG A 475 18.12 -16.70 -21.02
CA ARG A 475 16.84 -16.12 -21.42
C ARG A 475 16.88 -14.60 -21.56
N GLU A 476 17.58 -13.92 -20.64
CA GLU A 476 17.71 -12.46 -20.68
C GLU A 476 18.56 -12.00 -21.87
N ILE A 477 19.67 -12.69 -22.12
CA ILE A 477 20.58 -12.40 -23.24
C ILE A 477 19.90 -12.66 -24.58
N GLU A 478 19.14 -13.76 -24.71
CA GLU A 478 18.37 -14.08 -25.94
C GLU A 478 17.36 -12.98 -26.32
N ARG A 479 16.87 -12.20 -25.34
CA ARG A 479 15.98 -11.05 -25.59
C ARG A 479 16.72 -9.72 -25.67
N GLY A 480 18.05 -9.71 -25.67
CA GLY A 480 18.88 -8.50 -25.69
C GLY A 480 18.70 -7.63 -24.45
N GLY A 481 18.44 -8.24 -23.29
CA GLY A 481 18.40 -7.55 -22.00
C GLY A 481 19.62 -7.86 -21.16
N GLN A 482 19.65 -7.27 -19.96
CA GLN A 482 20.78 -7.40 -19.02
C GLN A 482 20.33 -7.93 -17.66
N VAL A 483 21.29 -8.47 -16.89
CA VAL A 483 21.03 -9.16 -15.62
C VAL A 483 21.79 -8.50 -14.48
N PHE A 484 21.09 -8.28 -13.36
CA PHE A 484 21.73 -8.04 -12.06
C PHE A 484 21.87 -9.34 -11.27
N TYR A 485 23.09 -9.60 -10.79
CA TYR A 485 23.36 -10.66 -9.81
C TYR A 485 23.87 -10.04 -8.51
N LEU A 486 23.01 -9.98 -7.50
CA LEU A 486 23.35 -9.38 -6.21
C LEU A 486 24.01 -10.39 -5.28
N HIS A 487 25.27 -10.14 -4.93
CA HIS A 487 26.03 -10.89 -3.93
C HIS A 487 26.60 -9.92 -2.89
N ASN A 488 25.98 -9.88 -1.70
CA ASN A 488 26.32 -8.90 -0.66
C ASN A 488 27.53 -9.29 0.21
N ARG A 489 28.64 -9.66 -0.43
CA ARG A 489 29.92 -9.94 0.23
C ARG A 489 31.08 -9.60 -0.69
N VAL A 490 31.95 -8.70 -0.24
CA VAL A 490 33.03 -8.15 -1.08
C VAL A 490 34.20 -9.13 -1.22
N ASP A 491 34.45 -9.96 -0.21
CA ASP A 491 35.66 -10.80 -0.17
C ASP A 491 35.66 -11.94 -1.22
N ASP A 492 34.50 -12.33 -1.73
CA ASP A 492 34.31 -13.43 -2.69
C ASP A 492 33.51 -13.04 -3.95
N ILE A 493 33.19 -11.75 -4.14
CA ILE A 493 32.42 -11.29 -5.31
C ILE A 493 33.09 -11.59 -6.65
N GLU A 494 34.42 -11.45 -6.73
CA GLU A 494 35.20 -11.74 -7.93
C GLU A 494 35.18 -13.24 -8.29
N LYS A 495 35.15 -14.10 -7.26
CA LYS A 495 35.00 -15.55 -7.45
C LYS A 495 33.63 -15.89 -8.00
N VAL A 496 32.58 -15.24 -7.49
CA VAL A 496 31.20 -15.42 -7.98
C VAL A 496 31.07 -14.96 -9.43
N ALA A 497 31.69 -13.83 -9.80
CA ALA A 497 31.73 -13.37 -11.18
C ALA A 497 32.41 -14.38 -12.11
N SER A 498 33.58 -14.89 -11.71
CA SER A 498 34.31 -15.92 -12.47
C SER A 498 33.53 -17.23 -12.59
N GLU A 499 32.78 -17.62 -11.54
CA GLU A 499 31.91 -18.80 -11.54
C GLU A 499 30.76 -18.64 -12.52
N LEU A 500 30.11 -17.47 -12.56
CA LEU A 500 29.03 -17.18 -13.50
C LEU A 500 29.52 -17.15 -14.95
N GLU A 501 30.69 -16.57 -15.20
CA GLU A 501 31.33 -16.56 -16.52
C GLU A 501 31.67 -17.98 -16.99
N SER A 502 32.14 -18.84 -16.07
CA SER A 502 32.40 -20.26 -16.37
C SER A 502 31.11 -21.05 -16.68
N LEU A 503 30.00 -20.71 -16.02
CA LEU A 503 28.70 -21.36 -16.22
C LEU A 503 27.98 -20.87 -17.48
N VAL A 504 28.20 -19.62 -17.88
CA VAL A 504 27.60 -18.97 -19.05
C VAL A 504 28.69 -18.28 -19.88
N PRO A 505 29.47 -19.04 -20.69
CA PRO A 505 30.62 -18.50 -21.42
C PRO A 505 30.28 -17.47 -22.51
N GLU A 506 29.01 -17.43 -22.93
CA GLU A 506 28.49 -16.48 -23.91
C GLU A 506 28.13 -15.11 -23.31
N ALA A 507 28.10 -14.98 -21.98
CA ALA A 507 27.77 -13.74 -21.27
C ALA A 507 29.03 -12.96 -20.91
N LYS A 508 29.05 -11.65 -21.20
CA LYS A 508 30.08 -10.74 -20.67
C LYS A 508 29.73 -10.35 -19.24
N VAL A 509 30.57 -10.76 -18.28
CA VAL A 509 30.32 -10.56 -16.85
C VAL A 509 31.25 -9.46 -16.30
N ALA A 510 30.67 -8.45 -15.64
CA ALA A 510 31.40 -7.46 -14.85
C ALA A 510 31.03 -7.56 -13.37
N TYR A 511 31.84 -6.96 -12.49
CA TYR A 511 31.50 -6.84 -11.08
C TYR A 511 31.79 -5.45 -10.50
N ILE A 512 30.97 -5.02 -9.54
CA ILE A 512 31.16 -3.79 -8.78
C ILE A 512 30.93 -4.01 -7.28
N HIS A 513 31.74 -3.35 -6.44
CA HIS A 513 31.60 -3.43 -4.99
C HIS A 513 32.04 -2.15 -4.26
N GLY A 514 31.60 -1.96 -3.02
CA GLY A 514 31.79 -0.70 -2.28
C GLY A 514 33.23 -0.35 -1.87
N ARG A 515 34.18 -1.30 -1.97
CA ARG A 515 35.62 -1.03 -1.78
C ARG A 515 36.32 -0.48 -3.03
N MET A 516 35.66 -0.45 -4.20
CA MET A 516 36.24 0.14 -5.40
C MET A 516 36.32 1.66 -5.23
N THR A 517 37.24 2.28 -5.97
CA THR A 517 37.21 3.75 -6.05
C THR A 517 35.92 4.19 -6.76
N GLU A 518 35.38 5.35 -6.38
CA GLU A 518 34.13 5.86 -6.98
C GLU A 518 34.26 5.96 -8.51
N THR A 519 35.41 6.38 -9.02
CA THR A 519 35.69 6.47 -10.46
C THR A 519 35.65 5.12 -11.18
N GLN A 520 36.22 4.07 -10.58
CA GLN A 520 36.17 2.72 -11.17
C GLN A 520 34.75 2.17 -11.21
N LEU A 521 34.00 2.36 -10.12
CA LEU A 521 32.62 1.91 -10.01
C LEU A 521 31.73 2.63 -11.03
N GLU A 522 31.89 3.95 -11.16
CA GLU A 522 31.16 4.78 -12.11
C GLU A 522 31.44 4.38 -13.57
N ASN A 523 32.71 4.17 -13.95
CA ASN A 523 33.06 3.77 -15.32
C ASN A 523 32.43 2.41 -15.70
N ILE A 524 32.52 1.40 -14.83
CA ILE A 524 31.92 0.08 -15.09
C ILE A 524 30.40 0.17 -15.18
N LEU A 525 29.77 1.04 -14.37
CA LEU A 525 28.33 1.28 -14.48
C LEU A 525 27.94 1.91 -15.81
N ILE A 526 28.72 2.86 -16.33
CA ILE A 526 28.49 3.47 -17.64
C ILE A 526 28.63 2.41 -18.74
N ASP A 527 29.72 1.65 -18.74
CA ASP A 527 29.93 0.55 -19.71
C ASP A 527 28.77 -0.45 -19.66
N PHE A 528 28.25 -0.75 -18.47
CA PHE A 528 27.08 -1.61 -18.32
C PHE A 528 25.80 -0.92 -18.84
N ILE A 529 25.60 0.38 -18.63
CA ILE A 529 24.45 1.10 -19.20
C ILE A 529 24.49 1.11 -20.74
N ASP A 530 25.69 1.26 -21.32
CA ASP A 530 25.91 1.29 -22.77
C ASP A 530 25.79 -0.10 -23.44
N GLY A 531 25.65 -1.16 -22.64
CA GLY A 531 25.46 -2.52 -23.13
C GLY A 531 26.76 -3.28 -23.43
N GLU A 532 27.91 -2.82 -22.94
CA GLU A 532 29.19 -3.52 -23.11
C GLU A 532 29.26 -4.82 -22.29
N TYR A 533 28.46 -4.94 -21.23
CA TYR A 533 28.37 -6.10 -20.36
C TYR A 533 26.92 -6.60 -20.23
N ASP A 534 26.73 -7.92 -20.19
CA ASP A 534 25.41 -8.56 -20.10
C ASP A 534 24.97 -8.80 -18.66
N VAL A 535 25.93 -9.14 -17.78
CA VAL A 535 25.69 -9.50 -16.38
C VAL A 535 26.55 -8.62 -15.47
N LEU A 536 25.91 -7.93 -14.53
CA LEU A 536 26.60 -7.17 -13.49
C LEU A 536 26.44 -7.83 -12.12
N VAL A 537 27.56 -8.34 -11.59
CA VAL A 537 27.66 -8.87 -10.23
C VAL A 537 27.93 -7.74 -9.25
N THR A 538 27.02 -7.50 -8.33
CA THR A 538 27.06 -6.30 -7.49
C THR A 538 26.72 -6.59 -6.03
N THR A 539 27.20 -5.74 -5.12
CA THR A 539 26.64 -5.66 -3.77
C THR A 539 25.37 -4.79 -3.76
N THR A 540 24.93 -4.33 -2.59
CA THR A 540 23.80 -3.38 -2.45
C THR A 540 24.05 -1.99 -3.04
N ILE A 541 25.07 -1.78 -3.88
CA ILE A 541 25.31 -0.51 -4.58
C ILE A 541 24.18 -0.19 -5.55
N ILE A 542 23.60 -1.19 -6.23
CA ILE A 542 22.44 -0.96 -7.10
C ILE A 542 21.17 -0.55 -6.31
N GLU A 543 21.17 -0.69 -4.97
CA GLU A 543 20.14 -0.10 -4.11
C GLU A 543 20.11 1.43 -4.25
N THR A 544 21.26 2.06 -4.56
CA THR A 544 21.40 3.50 -4.80
C THR A 544 21.36 3.85 -6.27
N GLY A 545 20.14 3.98 -6.78
CA GLY A 545 19.86 5.01 -7.78
C GLY A 545 20.03 4.66 -9.24
N VAL A 546 20.78 3.63 -9.62
CA VAL A 546 20.98 3.38 -11.05
C VAL A 546 19.67 2.87 -11.69
N ASP A 547 19.16 3.63 -12.66
CA ASP A 547 18.08 3.22 -13.55
C ASP A 547 18.69 2.66 -14.83
N ILE A 548 18.45 1.38 -15.10
CA ILE A 548 18.90 0.75 -16.32
C ILE A 548 17.68 0.08 -16.95
N PRO A 549 17.04 0.72 -17.97
CA PRO A 549 15.82 0.21 -18.59
C PRO A 549 15.96 -1.21 -19.15
N ASN A 550 17.16 -1.57 -19.60
CA ASN A 550 17.47 -2.86 -20.21
C ASN A 550 17.65 -3.99 -19.19
N VAL A 551 17.74 -3.69 -17.89
CA VAL A 551 17.84 -4.74 -16.87
C VAL A 551 16.45 -5.23 -16.47
N ASN A 552 16.15 -6.47 -16.84
CA ASN A 552 14.84 -7.07 -16.60
C ASN A 552 14.92 -8.38 -15.80
N THR A 553 16.11 -8.84 -15.41
CA THR A 553 16.26 -9.99 -14.51
C THR A 553 17.19 -9.66 -13.34
N LEU A 554 16.74 -10.00 -12.13
CA LEU A 554 17.46 -9.82 -10.87
C LEU A 554 17.59 -11.16 -10.14
N PHE A 555 18.82 -11.52 -9.79
CA PHE A 555 19.12 -12.59 -8.83
C PHE A 555 19.62 -11.99 -7.53
N VAL A 556 19.08 -12.41 -6.38
CA VAL A 556 19.53 -11.97 -5.06
C VAL A 556 20.01 -13.17 -4.26
N ASP A 557 21.32 -13.24 -4.02
CA ASP A 557 21.93 -14.26 -3.19
C ASP A 557 21.75 -13.96 -1.70
N ASN A 558 21.52 -14.99 -0.89
CA ASN A 558 21.27 -14.90 0.56
C ASN A 558 20.22 -13.84 0.97
N ALA A 559 19.09 -13.80 0.25
CA ALA A 559 18.01 -12.84 0.48
C ALA A 559 17.45 -12.91 1.92
N ASP A 560 17.55 -14.07 2.58
CA ASP A 560 17.14 -14.28 3.97
C ASP A 560 17.87 -13.38 4.98
N ARG A 561 19.06 -12.88 4.63
CA ARG A 561 19.86 -11.98 5.48
C ARG A 561 19.54 -10.50 5.28
N MET A 562 18.75 -10.14 4.27
CA MET A 562 18.49 -8.75 3.89
C MET A 562 17.17 -8.23 4.46
N GLY A 563 17.08 -6.92 4.73
CA GLY A 563 15.86 -6.29 5.21
C GLY A 563 14.76 -6.21 4.13
N LEU A 564 13.48 -6.20 4.53
CA LEU A 564 12.34 -6.16 3.58
C LEU A 564 12.38 -4.96 2.65
N SER A 565 12.64 -3.77 3.22
CA SER A 565 12.78 -2.52 2.47
C SER A 565 13.91 -2.58 1.43
N GLN A 566 15.04 -3.22 1.75
CA GLN A 566 16.15 -3.40 0.81
C GLN A 566 15.77 -4.34 -0.32
N LEU A 567 15.19 -5.51 -0.01
CA LEU A 567 14.73 -6.48 -1.02
C LEU A 567 13.72 -5.84 -1.97
N TYR A 568 12.83 -5.01 -1.45
CA TYR A 568 11.85 -4.30 -2.26
C TYR A 568 12.48 -3.23 -3.16
N GLN A 569 13.39 -2.41 -2.62
CA GLN A 569 14.11 -1.41 -3.42
C GLN A 569 14.89 -2.07 -4.56
N LEU A 570 15.59 -3.18 -4.26
CA LEU A 570 16.33 -3.96 -5.24
C LEU A 570 15.39 -4.53 -6.30
N ARG A 571 14.25 -5.10 -5.90
CA ARG A 571 13.22 -5.56 -6.84
C ARG A 571 12.79 -4.44 -7.79
N GLY A 572 12.54 -3.24 -7.27
CA GLY A 572 12.15 -2.08 -8.05
C GLY A 572 13.23 -1.55 -9.01
N ARG A 573 14.47 -2.08 -8.96
CA ARG A 573 15.53 -1.73 -9.91
C ARG A 573 15.39 -2.44 -11.26
N VAL A 574 14.57 -3.48 -11.36
CA VAL A 574 14.28 -4.19 -12.61
C VAL A 574 12.83 -3.98 -13.06
N GLY A 575 12.54 -4.22 -14.35
CA GLY A 575 11.17 -4.10 -14.88
C GLY A 575 10.69 -2.66 -15.04
N ARG A 576 11.56 -1.85 -15.64
CA ARG A 576 11.27 -0.46 -16.01
C ARG A 576 10.92 -0.30 -17.49
N SER A 577 11.16 -1.33 -18.30
CA SER A 577 10.72 -1.42 -19.69
C SER A 577 9.28 -1.94 -19.80
N ASN A 578 8.75 -1.96 -21.03
CA ASN A 578 7.48 -2.61 -21.37
C ASN A 578 7.57 -4.16 -21.42
N ARG A 579 8.65 -4.74 -20.88
CA ARG A 579 8.89 -6.20 -20.84
C ARG A 579 8.62 -6.74 -19.43
N ILE A 580 8.21 -8.00 -19.36
CA ILE A 580 8.09 -8.68 -18.07
C ILE A 580 9.49 -8.87 -17.46
N ALA A 581 9.62 -8.46 -16.20
CA ALA A 581 10.84 -8.64 -15.43
C ALA A 581 10.70 -9.74 -14.37
N TYR A 582 11.84 -10.32 -14.01
CA TYR A 582 11.95 -11.43 -13.07
C TYR A 582 12.86 -11.07 -11.90
N ALA A 583 12.44 -11.43 -10.69
CA ALA A 583 13.25 -11.29 -9.48
C ALA A 583 13.29 -12.61 -8.72
N TYR A 584 14.49 -13.18 -8.58
CA TYR A 584 14.76 -14.42 -7.88
C TYR A 584 15.45 -14.14 -6.54
N PHE A 585 14.71 -14.27 -5.45
CA PHE A 585 15.22 -14.17 -4.09
C PHE A 585 15.66 -15.55 -3.61
N MET A 586 16.97 -15.76 -3.54
CA MET A 586 17.57 -17.05 -3.25
C MET A 586 18.07 -17.14 -1.82
N TYR A 587 17.98 -18.34 -1.23
CA TYR A 587 18.59 -18.68 0.05
C TYR A 587 19.39 -19.99 -0.06
N GLN A 588 20.26 -20.24 0.93
CA GLN A 588 21.16 -21.38 0.90
C GLN A 588 20.39 -22.72 0.89
N PRO A 589 20.79 -23.69 0.05
CA PRO A 589 20.19 -25.02 0.05
C PRO A 589 20.29 -25.69 1.43
N ASN A 590 19.24 -26.42 1.83
CA ASN A 590 19.14 -27.14 3.12
C ASN A 590 19.23 -26.25 4.37
N LYS A 591 19.06 -24.94 4.26
CA LYS A 591 19.05 -24.03 5.41
C LYS A 591 17.64 -23.94 6.01
N VAL A 592 17.55 -24.11 7.33
CA VAL A 592 16.32 -23.81 8.07
C VAL A 592 16.22 -22.29 8.27
N LEU A 593 15.19 -21.67 7.70
CA LEU A 593 14.93 -20.24 7.86
C LEU A 593 14.38 -19.94 9.26
N THR A 594 14.67 -18.74 9.76
CA THR A 594 13.99 -18.23 10.95
C THR A 594 12.57 -17.78 10.58
N GLU A 595 11.63 -17.85 11.52
CA GLU A 595 10.24 -17.41 11.30
C GLU A 595 10.16 -15.95 10.77
N VAL A 596 11.08 -15.08 11.23
CA VAL A 596 11.18 -13.69 10.77
C VAL A 596 11.65 -13.60 9.32
N ALA A 597 12.62 -14.41 8.92
CA ALA A 597 13.12 -14.43 7.54
C ALA A 597 12.08 -15.04 6.59
N GLU A 598 11.38 -16.08 7.02
CA GLU A 598 10.29 -16.71 6.27
C GLU A 598 9.15 -15.73 6.02
N LYS A 599 8.61 -15.08 7.07
CA LYS A 599 7.54 -14.06 6.92
C LYS A 599 7.98 -12.88 6.05
N ARG A 600 9.27 -12.51 6.07
CA ARG A 600 9.83 -11.45 5.23
C ARG A 600 9.87 -11.87 3.76
N LEU A 601 10.33 -13.09 3.48
CA LEU A 601 10.41 -13.62 2.12
C LEU A 601 9.02 -13.93 1.54
N GLU A 602 8.08 -14.38 2.39
CA GLU A 602 6.68 -14.53 2.01
C GLU A 602 6.07 -13.18 1.65
N ALA A 603 6.31 -12.14 2.47
CA ALA A 603 5.83 -10.80 2.18
C ALA A 603 6.35 -10.24 0.84
N ILE A 604 7.64 -10.42 0.50
CA ILE A 604 8.15 -9.92 -0.79
C ILE A 604 7.50 -10.62 -2.00
N LYS A 605 7.08 -11.89 -1.82
CA LYS A 605 6.33 -12.66 -2.81
C LYS A 605 4.87 -12.20 -2.91
N ASP A 606 4.22 -11.91 -1.79
CA ASP A 606 2.81 -11.47 -1.78
C ASP A 606 2.63 -10.06 -2.37
N PHE A 607 3.64 -9.20 -2.25
CA PHE A 607 3.62 -7.84 -2.80
C PHE A 607 4.01 -7.78 -4.29
N THR A 608 3.56 -8.71 -5.13
CA THR A 608 3.85 -8.70 -6.58
C THR A 608 3.18 -7.55 -7.34
N GLU A 609 2.18 -6.89 -6.76
CA GLU A 609 1.51 -5.76 -7.38
C GLU A 609 2.35 -4.48 -7.33
N LEU A 610 2.35 -3.77 -8.46
CA LEU A 610 2.83 -2.40 -8.58
C LEU A 610 2.04 -1.51 -7.61
N GLY A 611 2.74 -0.77 -6.72
CA GLY A 611 2.14 0.24 -5.83
C GLY A 611 2.30 -0.10 -4.34
N SER A 612 3.03 -1.16 -4.04
CA SER A 612 3.20 -1.68 -2.68
C SER A 612 4.29 -1.00 -1.85
N GLY A 613 5.03 -0.02 -2.38
CA GLY A 613 6.15 0.61 -1.65
C GLY A 613 5.73 1.28 -0.35
N PHE A 614 4.58 1.95 -0.34
CA PHE A 614 3.96 2.47 0.87
C PHE A 614 3.53 1.35 1.84
N LYS A 615 2.85 0.31 1.32
CA LYS A 615 2.42 -0.86 2.11
C LYS A 615 3.61 -1.55 2.78
N ILE A 616 4.75 -1.60 2.11
CA ILE A 616 5.98 -2.22 2.59
C ILE A 616 6.70 -1.35 3.59
N ALA A 617 6.76 -0.04 3.39
CA ALA A 617 7.30 0.86 4.40
C ALA A 617 6.49 0.79 5.70
N MET A 618 5.15 0.70 5.60
CA MET A 618 4.28 0.45 6.74
C MET A 618 4.53 -0.91 7.39
N ARG A 619 4.71 -1.97 6.58
CA ARG A 619 5.02 -3.30 7.10
C ARG A 619 6.40 -3.34 7.76
N ASP A 620 7.41 -2.67 7.20
CA ASP A 620 8.77 -2.57 7.76
C ASP A 620 8.78 -1.72 9.05
N LEU A 621 8.02 -0.61 9.09
CA LEU A 621 7.74 0.16 10.32
C LEU A 621 7.11 -0.73 11.39
N SER A 622 6.14 -1.55 11.00
CA SER A 622 5.43 -2.46 11.90
C SER A 622 6.34 -3.61 12.40
N ILE A 623 7.22 -4.13 11.53
CA ILE A 623 8.13 -5.25 11.82
C ILE A 623 9.34 -4.80 12.66
N ARG A 624 9.84 -3.57 12.46
CA ARG A 624 11.01 -3.03 13.18
C ARG A 624 10.63 -2.17 14.39
N GLY A 625 9.36 -1.78 14.51
CA GLY A 625 8.89 -0.76 15.45
C GLY A 625 9.23 0.66 14.99
N ALA A 626 8.48 1.65 15.49
CA ALA A 626 8.55 3.03 15.01
C ALA A 626 9.86 3.79 15.28
N GLY A 627 10.87 3.16 15.89
CA GLY A 627 12.10 3.88 16.18
C GLY A 627 11.91 4.94 17.27
N ASN A 628 13.02 5.49 17.76
CA ASN A 628 13.04 6.72 18.54
C ASN A 628 12.51 7.90 17.66
N LEU A 629 11.22 8.21 17.75
CA LEU A 629 10.53 9.22 16.94
C LEU A 629 10.99 10.65 17.26
N LEU A 630 11.19 10.97 18.54
CA LEU A 630 11.63 12.29 19.01
C LEU A 630 12.71 12.25 20.11
N GLY A 631 13.03 11.06 20.65
CA GLY A 631 14.07 10.94 21.68
C GLY A 631 14.34 9.50 22.13
N LYS A 632 15.37 9.31 22.96
CA LYS A 632 15.96 8.01 23.36
C LYS A 632 15.04 7.06 24.18
N GLN A 633 13.77 7.40 24.46
CA GLN A 633 12.94 6.69 25.45
C GLN A 633 11.58 6.14 24.95
N GLN A 634 11.29 6.16 23.65
CA GLN A 634 9.90 5.96 23.18
C GLN A 634 9.50 4.50 22.88
N HIS A 635 10.46 3.62 22.63
CA HIS A 635 10.20 2.25 22.19
C HIS A 635 9.29 1.44 23.14
N GLY A 636 9.41 1.63 24.46
CA GLY A 636 8.63 0.87 25.44
C GLY A 636 7.14 1.22 25.52
N PHE A 637 6.72 2.39 25.02
CA PHE A 637 5.32 2.83 25.13
C PHE A 637 4.43 2.25 24.03
N ILE A 638 4.94 2.20 22.79
CA ILE A 638 4.20 1.66 21.64
C ILE A 638 3.88 0.19 21.87
N ASP A 639 4.85 -0.60 22.34
CA ASP A 639 4.65 -2.02 22.64
C ASP A 639 3.61 -2.23 23.76
N SER A 640 3.39 -1.25 24.64
CA SER A 640 2.48 -1.38 25.78
C SER A 640 1.00 -1.14 25.45
N VAL A 641 0.71 -0.34 24.42
CA VAL A 641 -0.67 0.01 24.02
C VAL A 641 -1.03 -0.38 22.58
N GLY A 642 -0.05 -0.68 21.74
CA GLY A 642 -0.23 -0.89 20.31
C GLY A 642 -0.04 0.40 19.51
N TYR A 643 0.49 0.26 18.29
CA TYR A 643 0.84 1.38 17.39
C TYR A 643 -0.38 2.22 16.97
N ASP A 644 -1.48 1.59 16.61
CA ASP A 644 -2.69 2.29 16.14
C ASP A 644 -3.29 3.18 17.24
N LEU A 645 -3.45 2.63 18.46
CA LEU A 645 -3.99 3.36 19.61
C LEU A 645 -3.06 4.50 20.03
N TYR A 646 -1.75 4.25 20.02
CA TYR A 646 -0.75 5.29 20.29
C TYR A 646 -0.87 6.46 19.30
N THR A 647 -0.97 6.16 18.01
CA THR A 647 -1.08 7.17 16.94
C THR A 647 -2.38 7.96 17.06
N GLN A 648 -3.50 7.29 17.34
CA GLN A 648 -4.78 7.95 17.60
C GLN A 648 -4.69 8.91 18.80
N MET A 649 -4.15 8.46 19.94
CA MET A 649 -4.01 9.29 21.13
C MET A 649 -3.11 10.52 20.88
N LEU A 650 -2.07 10.37 20.07
CA LEU A 650 -1.18 11.47 19.70
C LEU A 650 -1.86 12.47 18.77
N ASN A 651 -2.61 12.00 17.77
CA ASN A 651 -3.41 12.87 16.89
C ASN A 651 -4.45 13.68 17.68
N ASP A 652 -5.16 13.03 18.61
CA ASP A 652 -6.17 13.69 19.46
C ASP A 652 -5.52 14.78 20.34
N ALA A 653 -4.35 14.48 20.93
CA ALA A 653 -3.62 15.44 21.76
C ALA A 653 -3.13 16.65 20.97
N VAL A 654 -2.58 16.44 19.77
CA VAL A 654 -2.12 17.52 18.88
C VAL A 654 -3.31 18.35 18.38
N ALA A 655 -4.41 17.72 17.96
CA ALA A 655 -5.61 18.42 17.50
C ALA A 655 -6.20 19.33 18.59
N LYS A 656 -6.30 18.81 19.83
CA LYS A 656 -6.77 19.56 21.00
C LYS A 656 -5.88 20.76 21.29
N LYS A 657 -4.55 20.61 21.22
CA LYS A 657 -3.59 21.70 21.48
C LYS A 657 -3.58 22.76 20.38
N ARG A 658 -3.87 22.39 19.12
CA ARG A 658 -4.01 23.32 17.99
C ARG A 658 -5.31 24.13 17.98
N GLY A 659 -6.23 23.88 18.92
CA GLY A 659 -7.52 24.55 18.96
C GLY A 659 -8.45 24.19 17.79
N LYS A 660 -8.19 23.09 17.06
CA LYS A 660 -9.14 22.60 16.06
C LYS A 660 -10.37 22.04 16.78
N GLU A 661 -11.54 22.59 16.49
CA GLU A 661 -12.80 22.04 16.98
C GLU A 661 -13.00 20.64 16.40
N ILE A 662 -12.82 19.64 17.24
CA ILE A 662 -13.20 18.27 16.90
C ILE A 662 -14.73 18.27 16.85
N LYS A 663 -15.32 18.10 15.66
CA LYS A 663 -16.76 17.88 15.51
C LYS A 663 -17.15 16.75 16.46
N VAL A 664 -17.94 17.09 17.48
CA VAL A 664 -18.30 16.16 18.53
C VAL A 664 -19.37 15.23 17.96
N LYS A 665 -19.00 13.99 17.60
CA LYS A 665 -19.97 12.93 17.29
C LYS A 665 -20.29 12.14 18.56
N THR A 666 -21.49 11.57 18.66
CA THR A 666 -21.80 10.51 19.65
C THR A 666 -21.43 9.14 19.08
N ASP A 667 -21.48 8.10 19.92
CA ASP A 667 -21.37 6.69 19.52
C ASP A 667 -22.69 6.02 19.91
N ALA A 668 -23.72 6.22 19.09
CA ALA A 668 -25.09 5.81 19.41
C ALA A 668 -25.20 4.28 19.48
N GLU A 669 -25.86 3.78 20.53
CA GLU A 669 -26.22 2.38 20.68
C GLU A 669 -27.61 2.13 20.07
N LEU A 670 -27.69 1.33 18.99
CA LEU A 670 -28.96 0.91 18.38
C LEU A 670 -29.31 -0.52 18.78
N ASN A 671 -30.44 -0.66 19.47
CA ASN A 671 -31.04 -1.94 19.82
C ASN A 671 -32.43 -2.03 19.16
N LEU A 672 -32.49 -2.50 17.92
CA LEU A 672 -33.72 -2.64 17.15
C LEU A 672 -34.14 -4.12 17.05
N ASP A 673 -35.44 -4.37 16.92
CA ASP A 673 -36.04 -5.71 16.86
C ASP A 673 -36.00 -6.26 15.42
N LEU A 674 -34.79 -6.50 14.91
CA LEU A 674 -34.55 -6.93 13.52
C LEU A 674 -33.26 -7.76 13.38
N GLU A 675 -33.27 -8.70 12.43
CA GLU A 675 -32.11 -9.52 12.11
C GLU A 675 -31.17 -8.76 11.16
N ALA A 676 -30.06 -8.25 11.70
CA ALA A 676 -29.03 -7.51 10.96
C ALA A 676 -27.67 -8.19 11.13
N TYR A 677 -27.32 -9.09 10.22
CA TYR A 677 -26.03 -9.79 10.21
C TYR A 677 -25.61 -10.16 8.79
N LEU A 678 -24.37 -10.64 8.63
CA LEU A 678 -23.85 -11.19 7.38
C LEU A 678 -23.97 -12.71 7.43
N PRO A 679 -24.92 -13.33 6.70
CA PRO A 679 -25.09 -14.79 6.71
C PRO A 679 -23.86 -15.53 6.17
N ALA A 680 -23.61 -16.75 6.67
CA ALA A 680 -22.44 -17.56 6.29
C ALA A 680 -22.55 -18.18 4.89
N ASP A 681 -23.77 -18.31 4.36
CA ASP A 681 -24.10 -18.68 3.00
C ASP A 681 -23.89 -17.53 2.00
N TYR A 682 -24.02 -16.28 2.43
CA TYR A 682 -23.72 -15.11 1.59
C TYR A 682 -22.22 -14.79 1.56
N ILE A 683 -21.56 -14.66 2.72
CA ILE A 683 -20.11 -14.45 2.82
C ILE A 683 -19.50 -15.58 3.63
N THR A 684 -18.78 -16.48 2.96
CA THR A 684 -18.15 -17.64 3.63
C THR A 684 -16.86 -17.27 4.35
N ASP A 685 -16.10 -16.29 3.85
CA ASP A 685 -14.81 -15.90 4.44
C ASP A 685 -15.01 -14.97 5.66
N PRO A 686 -14.65 -15.39 6.89
CA PRO A 686 -14.75 -14.54 8.07
C PRO A 686 -13.95 -13.24 7.95
N LYS A 687 -12.88 -13.21 7.15
CA LYS A 687 -12.09 -11.98 6.93
C LYS A 687 -12.90 -10.93 6.18
N GLN A 688 -13.57 -11.34 5.11
CA GLN A 688 -14.43 -10.46 4.31
C GLN A 688 -15.62 -9.98 5.13
N LYS A 689 -16.18 -10.82 6.01
CA LYS A 689 -17.22 -10.36 6.95
C LYS A 689 -16.74 -9.19 7.81
N VAL A 690 -15.57 -9.33 8.46
CA VAL A 690 -15.01 -8.25 9.31
C VAL A 690 -14.75 -6.96 8.51
N GLU A 691 -14.24 -7.08 7.29
CA GLU A 691 -14.01 -5.94 6.38
C GLU A 691 -15.31 -5.18 6.09
N ILE A 692 -16.35 -5.89 5.64
CA ILE A 692 -17.67 -5.31 5.31
C ILE A 692 -18.30 -4.68 6.55
N TYR A 693 -18.30 -5.38 7.68
CA TYR A 693 -18.84 -4.86 8.93
C TYR A 693 -18.17 -3.55 9.37
N LYS A 694 -16.84 -3.45 9.21
CA LYS A 694 -16.11 -2.20 9.49
C LYS A 694 -16.52 -1.07 8.55
N ARG A 695 -16.67 -1.34 7.24
CA ARG A 695 -17.10 -0.34 6.26
C ARG A 695 -18.50 0.19 6.57
N ILE A 696 -19.44 -0.70 6.88
CA ILE A 696 -20.82 -0.33 7.25
C ILE A 696 -20.85 0.56 8.50
N HIS A 697 -19.96 0.31 9.47
CA HIS A 697 -19.87 1.11 10.69
C HIS A 697 -19.21 2.48 10.50
N GLN A 698 -18.51 2.70 9.39
CA GLN A 698 -17.72 3.90 9.11
C GLN A 698 -18.40 4.83 8.11
N PHE A 699 -19.69 4.65 7.85
CA PHE A 699 -20.44 5.55 6.99
C PHE A 699 -20.40 6.99 7.51
N GLU A 700 -19.91 7.89 6.66
CA GLU A 700 -19.91 9.34 6.89
C GLU A 700 -20.90 10.07 5.99
N ASN A 701 -21.29 9.47 4.87
CA ASN A 701 -22.23 10.02 3.91
C ASN A 701 -23.01 8.92 3.16
N GLU A 702 -24.09 9.33 2.48
CA GLU A 702 -24.95 8.43 1.69
C GLU A 702 -24.20 7.83 0.48
N ASP A 703 -23.18 8.51 -0.08
CA ASP A 703 -22.40 7.98 -1.20
C ASP A 703 -21.62 6.72 -0.82
N GLN A 704 -21.05 6.68 0.40
CA GLN A 704 -20.37 5.49 0.92
C GLN A 704 -21.33 4.32 1.14
N TYR A 705 -22.57 4.59 1.54
CA TYR A 705 -23.60 3.55 1.65
C TYR A 705 -23.88 2.91 0.28
N ILE A 706 -24.08 3.73 -0.76
CA ILE A 706 -24.30 3.25 -2.14
C ILE A 706 -23.07 2.49 -2.64
N GLU A 707 -21.87 2.98 -2.35
CA GLU A 707 -20.62 2.32 -2.74
C GLU A 707 -20.49 0.91 -2.13
N VAL A 708 -20.80 0.76 -0.83
CA VAL A 708 -20.77 -0.56 -0.18
C VAL A 708 -21.87 -1.47 -0.73
N GLN A 709 -23.05 -0.93 -1.03
CA GLN A 709 -24.13 -1.69 -1.65
C GLN A 709 -23.71 -2.24 -3.03
N ASP A 710 -23.17 -1.38 -3.91
CA ASP A 710 -22.68 -1.77 -5.23
C ASP A 710 -21.53 -2.81 -5.11
N ASP A 711 -20.60 -2.62 -4.17
CA ASP A 711 -19.48 -3.55 -3.94
C ASP A 711 -19.96 -4.93 -3.45
N LEU A 712 -20.96 -4.98 -2.58
CA LEU A 712 -21.55 -6.24 -2.12
C LEU A 712 -22.18 -7.01 -3.28
N ILE A 713 -22.94 -6.31 -4.14
CA ILE A 713 -23.59 -6.92 -5.30
C ILE A 713 -22.56 -7.42 -6.32
N ASP A 714 -21.51 -6.63 -6.59
CA ASP A 714 -20.45 -7.00 -7.56
C ASP A 714 -19.61 -8.19 -7.06
N ARG A 715 -19.31 -8.25 -5.76
CA ARG A 715 -18.45 -9.30 -5.17
C ARG A 715 -19.20 -10.60 -4.84
N PHE A 716 -20.44 -10.50 -4.39
CA PHE A 716 -21.15 -11.62 -3.77
C PHE A 716 -22.54 -11.88 -4.37
N GLY A 717 -23.03 -11.02 -5.26
CA GLY A 717 -24.36 -11.10 -5.87
C GLY A 717 -25.45 -10.44 -5.04
N GLU A 718 -26.71 -10.75 -5.34
CA GLU A 718 -27.85 -10.20 -4.58
C GLU A 718 -27.78 -10.63 -3.11
N TYR A 719 -27.88 -9.66 -2.20
CA TYR A 719 -27.80 -9.91 -0.76
C TYR A 719 -29.18 -10.20 -0.15
N PRO A 720 -29.24 -11.05 0.90
CA PRO A 720 -30.50 -11.38 1.56
C PRO A 720 -30.95 -10.26 2.52
N ILE A 721 -32.16 -10.38 3.07
CA ILE A 721 -32.82 -9.33 3.86
C ILE A 721 -32.03 -8.94 5.12
N GLU A 722 -31.29 -9.88 5.70
CA GLU A 722 -30.48 -9.68 6.90
C GLU A 722 -29.30 -8.74 6.63
N VAL A 723 -28.75 -8.79 5.42
CA VAL A 723 -27.68 -7.90 4.96
C VAL A 723 -28.24 -6.52 4.62
N HIS A 724 -29.42 -6.46 4.00
CA HIS A 724 -30.14 -5.20 3.78
C HIS A 724 -30.39 -4.46 5.10
N ASN A 725 -30.92 -5.18 6.09
CA ASN A 725 -31.16 -4.65 7.44
C ASN A 725 -29.87 -4.12 8.08
N LEU A 726 -28.75 -4.83 7.91
CA LEU A 726 -27.44 -4.40 8.42
C LEU A 726 -26.98 -3.08 7.78
N LEU A 727 -27.16 -2.91 6.47
CA LEU A 727 -26.85 -1.67 5.76
C LEU A 727 -27.72 -0.50 6.26
N GLU A 728 -29.03 -0.71 6.43
CA GLU A 728 -29.94 0.30 6.96
C GLU A 728 -29.60 0.68 8.41
N VAL A 729 -29.22 -0.29 9.26
CA VAL A 729 -28.76 -0.01 10.63
C VAL A 729 -27.49 0.84 10.64
N GLY A 730 -26.53 0.54 9.75
CA GLY A 730 -25.32 1.37 9.58
C GLY A 730 -25.65 2.81 9.19
N LEU A 731 -26.57 2.98 8.24
CA LEU A 731 -27.03 4.30 7.80
C LEU A 731 -27.80 5.06 8.91
N LEU A 732 -28.65 4.37 9.67
CA LEU A 732 -29.33 4.96 10.83
C LEU A 732 -28.34 5.41 11.90
N LYS A 733 -27.29 4.61 12.16
CA LYS A 733 -26.22 4.98 13.11
C LYS A 733 -25.54 6.27 12.67
N MET A 734 -25.17 6.39 11.40
CA MET A 734 -24.56 7.61 10.85
C MET A 734 -25.40 8.86 11.15
N TYR A 735 -26.72 8.81 10.90
CA TYR A 735 -27.59 9.94 11.23
C TYR A 735 -27.78 10.15 12.73
N ALA A 736 -27.83 9.07 13.53
CA ALA A 736 -27.93 9.16 14.98
C ALA A 736 -26.71 9.85 15.60
N ASP A 737 -25.51 9.50 15.14
CA ASP A 737 -24.24 10.10 15.59
C ASP A 737 -24.13 11.57 15.19
N ALA A 738 -24.59 11.91 13.97
CA ALA A 738 -24.68 13.31 13.51
C ALA A 738 -25.73 14.12 14.29
N SER A 739 -26.79 13.46 14.77
CA SER A 739 -27.87 14.09 15.55
C SER A 739 -27.58 14.16 17.06
N LEU A 740 -26.38 13.76 17.51
CA LEU A 740 -26.02 13.69 18.94
C LEU A 740 -27.00 12.82 19.77
N VAL A 741 -27.39 11.67 19.22
CA VAL A 741 -28.19 10.65 19.93
C VAL A 741 -27.24 9.72 20.71
N ASP A 742 -27.57 9.39 21.96
CA ASP A 742 -26.82 8.44 22.78
C ASP A 742 -27.34 7.00 22.58
N SER A 743 -28.65 6.81 22.49
CA SER A 743 -29.24 5.47 22.30
C SER A 743 -30.57 5.48 21.55
N ILE A 744 -30.83 4.40 20.81
CA ILE A 744 -32.11 4.08 20.17
C ILE A 744 -32.46 2.64 20.56
N SER A 745 -33.57 2.45 21.25
CA SER A 745 -34.01 1.12 21.70
C SER A 745 -35.45 0.85 21.30
N GLN A 746 -35.71 -0.32 20.72
CA GLN A 746 -37.03 -0.77 20.34
C GLN A 746 -37.53 -1.79 21.36
N ASN A 747 -38.68 -1.49 21.95
CA ASN A 747 -39.54 -2.46 22.63
C ASN A 747 -40.71 -2.79 21.70
N LYS A 748 -41.35 -3.96 21.86
CA LYS A 748 -42.40 -4.52 20.98
C LYS A 748 -43.46 -3.54 20.42
N LYS A 749 -43.77 -2.44 21.12
CA LYS A 749 -44.74 -1.42 20.67
C LYS A 749 -44.20 0.02 20.64
N THR A 750 -42.97 0.26 21.09
CA THR A 750 -42.44 1.61 21.30
C THR A 750 -40.93 1.68 21.01
N ILE A 751 -40.48 2.72 20.33
CA ILE A 751 -39.06 3.04 20.15
C ILE A 751 -38.71 4.22 21.05
N GLU A 752 -37.69 4.06 21.88
CA GLU A 752 -37.17 5.10 22.76
C GLU A 752 -35.84 5.62 22.20
N ILE A 753 -35.76 6.93 21.96
CA ILE A 753 -34.55 7.65 21.52
C ILE A 753 -34.10 8.55 22.67
N GLU A 754 -32.84 8.46 23.06
CA GLU A 754 -32.23 9.28 24.11
C GLU A 754 -31.22 10.25 23.49
N LEU A 755 -31.46 11.55 23.61
CA LEU A 755 -30.56 12.58 23.12
C LEU A 755 -29.42 12.85 24.12
N SER A 756 -28.26 13.22 23.61
CA SER A 756 -27.08 13.50 24.43
C SER A 756 -27.25 14.74 25.30
N ASP A 757 -26.64 14.73 26.50
CA ASP A 757 -26.61 15.86 27.43
C ASP A 757 -26.04 17.14 26.81
N LYS A 758 -25.24 16.99 25.74
CA LYS A 758 -24.61 18.10 24.99
C LYS A 758 -25.63 19.01 24.30
N LEU A 759 -26.86 18.54 24.11
CA LEU A 759 -27.97 19.31 23.53
C LEU A 759 -28.82 20.04 24.59
N ASN A 760 -28.59 19.78 25.88
CA ASN A 760 -29.37 20.39 26.97
C ASN A 760 -29.18 21.92 26.98
N GLY A 761 -30.29 22.65 26.96
CA GLY A 761 -30.31 24.12 26.93
C GLY A 761 -30.02 24.76 25.57
N LYS A 762 -29.69 23.96 24.54
CA LYS A 762 -29.46 24.43 23.16
C LYS A 762 -30.64 24.19 22.22
N LEU A 763 -31.50 23.21 22.52
CA LEU A 763 -32.69 22.89 21.72
C LEU A 763 -33.96 23.54 22.29
N ASP A 764 -34.71 24.27 21.46
CA ASP A 764 -36.08 24.67 21.80
C ASP A 764 -37.04 23.49 21.57
N ILE A 765 -37.92 23.25 22.53
CA ILE A 765 -38.93 22.19 22.50
C ILE A 765 -39.82 22.32 21.24
N LYS A 766 -40.07 23.55 20.78
CA LYS A 766 -40.88 23.81 19.57
C LYS A 766 -40.25 23.24 18.30
N ASP A 767 -38.93 23.31 18.18
CA ASP A 767 -38.24 22.83 16.99
C ASP A 767 -38.17 21.31 16.97
N VAL A 768 -38.03 20.67 18.15
CA VAL A 768 -38.16 19.21 18.29
C VAL A 768 -39.55 18.75 17.86
N PHE A 769 -40.62 19.45 18.23
CA PHE A 769 -41.98 19.15 17.74
C PHE A 769 -42.13 19.30 16.22
N LYS A 770 -41.45 20.29 15.61
CA LYS A 770 -41.45 20.48 14.15
C LYS A 770 -40.81 19.30 13.44
N VAL A 771 -39.69 18.78 13.96
CA VAL A 771 -39.03 17.59 13.41
C VAL A 771 -39.89 16.34 13.60
N LEU A 772 -40.56 16.19 14.75
CA LEU A 772 -41.46 15.05 15.01
C LEU A 772 -42.68 15.02 14.08
N SER A 773 -43.16 16.19 13.61
CA SER A 773 -44.30 16.30 12.70
C SER A 773 -44.07 15.73 11.29
N VAL A 774 -42.81 15.45 10.93
CA VAL A 774 -42.42 14.87 9.64
C VAL A 774 -42.71 13.36 9.59
N THR A 775 -42.87 12.71 10.74
CA THR A 775 -43.07 11.26 10.84
C THR A 775 -44.52 10.87 11.09
N LYS A 776 -44.87 9.63 10.73
CA LYS A 776 -46.19 9.04 11.03
C LYS A 776 -46.30 8.49 12.47
N PHE A 777 -45.24 8.55 13.28
CA PHE A 777 -45.26 8.02 14.64
C PHE A 777 -46.14 8.85 15.57
N SER A 778 -46.85 8.18 16.49
CA SER A 778 -47.43 8.88 17.65
C SER A 778 -46.32 9.10 18.67
N THR A 779 -45.95 10.34 18.92
CA THR A 779 -44.75 10.69 19.70
C THR A 779 -45.09 11.23 21.08
N THR A 780 -44.32 10.83 22.10
CA THR A 780 -44.36 11.41 23.45
C THR A 780 -42.96 11.85 23.85
N LEU A 781 -42.84 13.07 24.37
CA LEU A 781 -41.59 13.62 24.89
C LEU A 781 -41.55 13.41 26.41
N GLY A 782 -40.46 12.82 26.88
CA GLY A 782 -40.16 12.65 28.30
C GLY A 782 -38.81 13.27 28.65
N ASN A 783 -38.54 13.37 29.94
CA ASN A 783 -37.22 13.72 30.46
C ASN A 783 -36.80 12.63 31.44
N LYS A 784 -35.65 12.00 31.19
CA LYS A 784 -35.10 10.92 32.02
C LYS A 784 -33.65 11.27 32.32
N ASN A 785 -33.27 11.33 33.61
CA ASN A 785 -31.91 11.68 34.04
C ASN A 785 -31.36 13.00 33.44
N GLN A 786 -32.19 14.03 33.30
CA GLN A 786 -31.85 15.32 32.67
C GLN A 786 -31.61 15.24 31.14
N LYS A 787 -31.89 14.11 30.48
CA LYS A 787 -31.85 13.97 29.01
C LYS A 787 -33.23 14.01 28.39
N ILE A 788 -33.32 14.58 27.19
CA ILE A 788 -34.54 14.56 26.37
C ILE A 788 -34.74 13.13 25.83
N GLN A 789 -35.88 12.54 26.16
CA GLN A 789 -36.28 11.23 25.69
C GLN A 789 -37.45 11.37 24.70
N ILE A 790 -37.30 10.84 23.50
CA ILE A 790 -38.37 10.77 22.49
C ILE A 790 -38.88 9.34 22.47
N LYS A 791 -40.16 9.15 22.78
CA LYS A 791 -40.84 7.85 22.67
C LYS A 791 -41.77 7.85 21.47
N LEU A 792 -41.53 6.96 20.52
CA LEU A 792 -42.30 6.76 19.30
C LEU A 792 -43.16 5.50 19.45
N ASN A 793 -44.48 5.61 19.33
CA ASN A 793 -45.38 4.45 19.35
C ASN A 793 -45.53 3.87 17.95
N ILE A 794 -45.28 2.56 17.81
CA ILE A 794 -45.41 1.82 16.55
C ILE A 794 -46.90 1.55 16.30
N GLN A 795 -47.42 1.93 15.14
CA GLN A 795 -48.82 1.69 14.78
C GLN A 795 -49.08 0.20 14.47
N PRO A 796 -50.26 -0.35 14.78
CA PRO A 796 -50.60 -1.74 14.45
C PRO A 796 -50.53 -1.98 12.94
N GLY A 797 -49.68 -2.90 12.49
CA GLY A 797 -49.54 -3.27 11.06
C GLY A 797 -48.43 -2.56 10.29
N MET A 798 -47.59 -1.74 10.93
CA MET A 798 -46.36 -1.24 10.29
C MET A 798 -45.34 -2.36 10.13
N GLU A 799 -44.84 -2.56 8.91
CA GLU A 799 -43.73 -3.48 8.61
C GLU A 799 -42.38 -2.87 9.02
N SER A 800 -41.39 -3.72 9.31
CA SER A 800 -40.05 -3.30 9.76
C SER A 800 -39.38 -2.29 8.81
N ASN A 801 -39.53 -2.46 7.50
CA ASN A 801 -38.98 -1.53 6.50
C ASN A 801 -39.61 -0.13 6.59
N GLN A 802 -40.92 -0.05 6.88
CA GLN A 802 -41.60 1.24 7.07
C GLN A 802 -41.14 1.93 8.35
N ILE A 803 -40.85 1.15 9.41
CA ILE A 803 -40.31 1.68 10.67
C ILE A 803 -38.91 2.27 10.44
N LEU A 804 -38.03 1.56 9.72
CA LEU A 804 -36.68 2.02 9.41
C LEU A 804 -36.69 3.30 8.55
N GLU A 805 -37.54 3.36 7.52
CA GLU A 805 -37.69 4.55 6.68
C GLU A 805 -38.17 5.79 7.46
N GLU A 806 -39.15 5.63 8.35
CA GLU A 806 -39.66 6.73 9.15
C GLU A 806 -38.63 7.17 10.22
N LEU A 807 -37.87 6.24 10.81
CA LEU A 807 -36.75 6.56 11.69
C LEU A 807 -35.64 7.32 10.95
N LYS A 808 -35.33 6.92 9.72
CA LYS A 808 -34.32 7.58 8.88
C LYS A 808 -34.70 9.02 8.58
N LYS A 809 -35.96 9.26 8.19
CA LYS A 809 -36.48 10.62 7.99
C LYS A 809 -36.36 11.47 9.25
N LEU A 810 -36.71 10.90 10.41
CA LEU A 810 -36.62 11.59 11.69
C LEU A 810 -35.18 12.00 12.02
N LEU A 811 -34.25 11.06 11.95
CA LEU A 811 -32.84 11.31 12.28
C LEU A 811 -32.19 12.25 11.26
N LYS A 812 -32.56 12.19 9.98
CA LYS A 812 -32.05 13.12 8.96
C LYS A 812 -32.48 14.56 9.22
N GLU A 813 -33.73 14.77 9.65
CA GLU A 813 -34.21 16.11 10.02
C GLU A 813 -33.65 16.57 11.38
N LEU A 814 -33.46 15.66 12.34
CA LEU A 814 -32.76 15.97 13.60
C LEU A 814 -31.30 16.40 13.35
N ALA A 815 -30.57 15.70 12.48
CA ALA A 815 -29.20 16.03 12.14
C ALA A 815 -29.07 17.45 11.55
N LYS A 816 -29.93 17.79 10.58
CA LYS A 816 -29.99 19.16 10.01
C LYS A 816 -30.28 20.21 11.07
N MET A 817 -31.17 19.90 12.02
CA MET A 817 -31.49 20.82 13.10
C MET A 817 -30.31 21.03 14.04
N VAL A 818 -29.62 19.95 14.41
CA VAL A 818 -28.44 20.01 15.30
C VAL A 818 -27.31 20.81 14.64
N ASP A 819 -27.05 20.60 13.34
CA ASP A 819 -26.06 21.39 12.60
C ASP A 819 -26.37 22.90 12.64
N VAL A 820 -27.62 23.29 12.33
CA VAL A 820 -28.05 24.70 12.38
C VAL A 820 -27.97 25.30 13.79
N THR A 821 -28.24 24.49 14.81
CA THR A 821 -28.23 24.94 16.22
C THR A 821 -26.80 25.10 16.74
N MET A 822 -25.89 24.21 16.32
CA MET A 822 -24.47 24.31 16.67
C MET A 822 -23.79 25.47 15.96
N ASP A 823 -24.08 25.73 14.68
CA ASP A 823 -23.58 26.89 13.91
C ASP A 823 -24.02 28.24 14.48
N LYS A 824 -25.18 28.32 15.14
CA LYS A 824 -25.66 29.54 15.83
C LYS A 824 -25.04 29.76 17.20
N SER A 825 -24.40 28.73 17.76
CA SER A 825 -23.80 28.75 19.11
C SER A 825 -22.27 28.86 19.09
N ALA A 826 -21.67 28.79 17.90
CA ALA A 826 -20.31 29.23 17.57
C ALA A 826 -20.34 30.71 17.17
#